data_AF-U2JCB6-F1
#
_entry.id   AF-U2JCB6-F1
#
_cell.length_a   1.000
_cell.length_b   1.000
_cell.length_c   1.000
_cell.angle_alpha   90.00
_cell.angle_beta   90.00
_cell.angle_gamma   90.00
#
_symmetry.space_group_name_H-M   'P 1'
#
loop_
_entity.id
_entity.type
_entity.pdbx_description
1 polymer ?
#
loop_
_entity_poly.entity_id
_entity_poly.type
_entity_poly.pdbx_seq_one_letter_code
_entity_poly.pdbx_strand_id
1 'polypeptide(L)'
;MREKTIQFRLWSIVFLMLLLPKQVAAYTDGDIVKHDGIVYQVVKASESTLSFVGTENKTGAITIPATWSDNKGTTFKVTKVGGNEIYKCQGVTSVNLPEGITEIAYSSFTDAELETLNIPATVKTISDNTFYRVKKMPKITVASASTTFSDDGHGALYNHDKTQLYAVPTDAYMTADCTYTINPAVEVIKHSAFISFPQNTGIKKIILLPHLKNAATDYPSFAQINTLEAYEMPAGATGDYKVDGGVLFYKDKLVQYPRNKQDKDYKVPNGIKGIYLRAFDAVRQMESIDMNQVTKLDVNSLFGCQNLKTVTLPKDLEVDGTAGAIASCPKIKEYKTAPGCVNFIEEEGVIYSKPDKSKVYFFPPSKEITDGKYTIPSFVKEIEKFAFASNQNIQELTIPSSVTTINTQAISSFKDLKKVTFINPSSCSKIDGGAFGWNYALKEVTLPSALKELDKIFTSCSSMETINVPDNSKLKTIKNGALQFTRNLKHFNFQGSCDLETIEDGAFQNLDKLEGFNFPKNVTTIGSNAFNGCKSMATATFKDDAIITTIKAGALADCGLTSISIPNSVKTLEKEAFRNCSALTTVNLSKNVESVSPETFKYCEHLTAINVDKENTKYSSVDGYLLSHDKEELILFPHGKASEHFTLLPPSIKKIGNYAFYECVGLKNVVIPNKVEEIGERAFYNCKNLNTITFLCDKMIDPAKINQEENKRSFDNGSAGTTNMPTNINIYVRKERLNDYQTNTFYQNFKSTHTSFIENNLEYLPVSENSVDLLDVKNTDYTFVVPETVEHNGKTYNVNMIGDYAFQSTSANVHEVVVKKNVEYIGAKAFKTNITADASTIENVFFLSSNPTKQMLSTTRFELDETGKDYNEFASSTKVYVKKSQLSNYKTEWDKKVYSTTEHKYVESTRNFINQIDFKIPGINITHKYGTFAREFDTDFSEYKKEKHICDMGAFVAPISSITQGSGDYGTSTYMVRMTSVDVNGGVTNEYGYIPAYTGVLLKVLDGEKTPTDFYYTIGEKDDHTYTISHNMMEGVTVNPHTVTTGTDPIYVMSAREGIFKKAKATINIPVHKAYAKIQGVPVGAKVMFSFDDSSTTGIDTIDTASSDNSTDRAYYNLQGQCVEHPQHGVYIHNGKKVIIK
;
A
#
# COMPACT_ATOMS: atom_id res chain seq x y z
N MET A 1 -31.38 7.63 41.20
CA MET A 1 -29.94 7.77 40.88
C MET A 1 -29.56 7.06 39.58
N ARG A 2 -30.01 5.81 39.33
CA ARG A 2 -29.73 5.06 38.09
C ARG A 2 -30.25 5.75 36.80
N GLU A 3 -31.39 6.43 36.84
CA GLU A 3 -31.92 7.22 35.70
C GLU A 3 -31.16 8.53 35.45
N LYS A 4 -30.64 9.18 36.51
CA LYS A 4 -29.83 10.40 36.37
C LYS A 4 -28.45 10.10 35.75
N THR A 5 -27.89 8.91 36.00
CA THR A 5 -26.63 8.46 35.37
C THR A 5 -26.81 8.10 33.89
N ILE A 6 -28.00 7.62 33.49
CA ILE A 6 -28.33 7.31 32.09
C ILE A 6 -28.60 8.60 31.30
N GLN A 7 -29.33 9.57 31.88
CA GLN A 7 -29.53 10.88 31.26
C GLN A 7 -28.23 11.69 31.17
N PHE A 8 -27.36 11.64 32.18
CA PHE A 8 -26.06 12.33 32.10
C PHE A 8 -25.16 11.70 31.04
N ARG A 9 -25.15 10.36 30.89
CA ARG A 9 -24.40 9.69 29.80
C ARG A 9 -24.99 9.95 28.40
N LEU A 10 -26.32 10.04 28.26
CA LEU A 10 -26.94 10.43 27.00
C LEU A 10 -26.62 11.89 26.64
N TRP A 11 -26.65 12.81 27.61
CA TRP A 11 -26.31 14.21 27.35
C TRP A 11 -24.82 14.38 27.09
N SER A 12 -23.94 13.62 27.73
CA SER A 12 -22.49 13.61 27.43
C SER A 12 -22.18 13.05 26.05
N ILE A 13 -22.92 12.03 25.56
CA ILE A 13 -22.78 11.48 24.21
C ILE A 13 -23.35 12.44 23.15
N VAL A 14 -24.47 13.10 23.44
CA VAL A 14 -25.07 14.12 22.55
C VAL A 14 -24.22 15.39 22.52
N PHE A 15 -23.59 15.81 23.63
CA PHE A 15 -22.62 16.92 23.62
C PHE A 15 -21.30 16.54 22.93
N LEU A 16 -20.86 15.28 23.00
CA LEU A 16 -19.69 14.80 22.23
C LEU A 16 -19.98 14.77 20.72
N MET A 17 -21.21 14.45 20.31
CA MET A 17 -21.62 14.51 18.90
C MET A 17 -21.86 15.94 18.39
N LEU A 18 -22.25 16.88 19.27
CA LEU A 18 -22.44 18.29 18.91
C LEU A 18 -21.13 19.11 18.90
N LEU A 19 -20.02 18.55 19.37
CA LEU A 19 -18.68 19.16 19.33
C LEU A 19 -17.80 18.64 18.18
N LEU A 20 -18.29 17.71 17.36
CA LEU A 20 -17.60 17.33 16.14
C LEU A 20 -17.74 18.47 15.12
N PRO A 21 -16.64 19.09 14.66
CA PRO A 21 -16.72 20.10 13.62
C PRO A 21 -17.45 19.50 12.41
N LYS A 22 -18.32 20.30 11.79
CA LYS A 22 -19.00 19.99 10.52
C LYS A 22 -17.98 19.30 9.61
N GLN A 23 -18.18 18.01 9.37
CA GLN A 23 -17.26 17.18 8.60
C GLN A 23 -17.21 17.68 7.17
N VAL A 24 -16.27 18.58 6.93
CA VAL A 24 -15.82 19.00 5.61
C VAL A 24 -14.37 18.55 5.50
N ALA A 25 -14.18 17.63 4.54
CA ALA A 25 -12.95 17.38 3.79
C ALA A 25 -11.89 16.40 4.29
N ALA A 26 -11.28 15.74 3.31
CA ALA A 26 -10.19 14.77 3.37
C ALA A 26 -8.81 15.41 3.66
N TYR A 27 -8.77 16.47 4.47
CA TYR A 27 -7.58 17.29 4.70
C TYR A 27 -7.47 17.72 6.16
N THR A 28 -6.24 17.80 6.67
CA THR A 28 -5.91 18.34 7.99
C THR A 28 -5.24 19.71 7.89
N ASP A 29 -5.30 20.49 8.97
CA ASP A 29 -4.61 21.79 9.03
C ASP A 29 -3.10 21.58 8.80
N GLY A 30 -2.55 22.33 7.85
CA GLY A 30 -1.15 22.21 7.46
C GLY A 30 -0.86 21.23 6.31
N ASP A 31 -1.86 20.47 5.84
CA ASP A 31 -1.72 19.59 4.68
C ASP A 31 -1.28 20.37 3.43
N ILE A 32 -0.48 19.72 2.60
CA ILE A 32 0.02 20.27 1.36
C ILE A 32 -0.78 19.71 0.20
N VAL A 33 -1.40 20.59 -0.57
CA VAL A 33 -2.17 20.25 -1.77
C VAL A 33 -1.55 20.91 -2.99
N LYS A 34 -1.61 20.23 -4.12
CA LYS A 34 -0.90 20.62 -5.33
C LYS A 34 -1.84 20.55 -6.53
N HIS A 35 -1.78 21.55 -7.40
CA HIS A 35 -2.56 21.59 -8.62
C HIS A 35 -1.85 22.41 -9.69
N ASP A 36 -1.74 21.85 -10.90
CA ASP A 36 -1.08 22.50 -12.04
C ASP A 36 0.29 23.10 -11.70
N GLY A 37 1.11 22.40 -10.91
CA GLY A 37 2.43 22.85 -10.47
C GLY A 37 2.41 24.03 -9.48
N ILE A 38 1.24 24.42 -8.98
CA ILE A 38 1.08 25.37 -7.88
C ILE A 38 0.90 24.59 -6.58
N VAL A 39 1.60 25.02 -5.53
CA VAL A 39 1.57 24.40 -4.21
C VAL A 39 0.81 25.29 -3.24
N TYR A 40 -0.15 24.68 -2.55
CA TYR A 40 -0.93 25.32 -1.51
C TYR A 40 -0.78 24.57 -0.19
N GLN A 41 -0.98 25.31 0.90
CA GLN A 41 -1.12 24.73 2.23
C GLN A 41 -2.53 25.00 2.77
N VAL A 42 -3.14 23.97 3.36
CA VAL A 42 -4.42 24.08 4.05
C VAL A 42 -4.24 24.95 5.29
N VAL A 43 -4.85 26.15 5.25
CA VAL A 43 -4.82 27.11 6.36
C VAL A 43 -5.77 26.67 7.45
N LYS A 44 -6.98 26.29 7.06
CA LYS A 44 -8.00 25.77 7.97
C LYS A 44 -8.92 24.81 7.22
N ALA A 45 -8.79 23.52 7.51
CA ALA A 45 -9.54 22.44 6.87
C ALA A 45 -11.06 22.61 7.07
N SER A 46 -11.47 22.95 8.29
CA SER A 46 -12.87 23.21 8.65
C SER A 46 -13.53 24.36 7.88
N GLU A 47 -12.74 25.26 7.30
CA GLU A 47 -13.23 26.39 6.49
C GLU A 47 -12.89 26.24 5.00
N SER A 48 -12.20 25.17 4.62
CA SER A 48 -11.69 24.95 3.25
C SER A 48 -10.92 26.17 2.73
N THR A 49 -9.94 26.66 3.49
CA THR A 49 -9.09 27.80 3.08
C THR A 49 -7.66 27.39 2.79
N LEU A 50 -7.05 28.03 1.79
CA LEU A 50 -5.70 27.77 1.31
C LEU A 50 -4.80 29.01 1.36
N SER A 51 -3.51 28.74 1.58
CA SER A 51 -2.42 29.68 1.29
C SER A 51 -1.65 29.20 0.07
N PHE A 52 -1.43 30.07 -0.93
CA PHE A 52 -0.41 29.80 -1.95
C PHE A 52 0.97 29.85 -1.30
N VAL A 53 1.74 28.77 -1.35
CA VAL A 53 3.05 28.70 -0.68
C VAL A 53 4.23 28.55 -1.64
N GLY A 54 4.00 28.20 -2.90
CA GLY A 54 5.04 28.15 -3.91
C GLY A 54 4.65 27.36 -5.15
N THR A 55 5.65 26.89 -5.88
CA THR A 55 5.49 26.14 -7.13
C THR A 55 6.35 24.88 -7.16
N GLU A 56 5.92 23.87 -7.91
CA GLU A 56 6.71 22.68 -8.21
C GLU A 56 6.88 22.58 -9.73
N ASN A 57 8.10 22.88 -10.20
CA ASN A 57 8.46 22.87 -11.62
C ASN A 57 7.66 23.84 -12.53
N LYS A 58 6.97 24.84 -11.95
CA LYS A 58 6.25 25.88 -12.70
C LYS A 58 7.03 27.20 -12.70
N THR A 59 7.26 27.75 -13.88
CA THR A 59 8.04 28.98 -14.12
C THR A 59 7.24 29.99 -14.94
N GLY A 60 7.75 31.21 -15.09
CA GLY A 60 7.10 32.28 -15.85
C GLY A 60 5.98 32.98 -15.09
N ALA A 61 5.02 33.55 -15.82
CA ALA A 61 3.87 34.23 -15.25
C ALA A 61 2.85 33.22 -14.70
N ILE A 62 2.38 33.42 -13.47
CA ILE A 62 1.36 32.57 -12.84
C ILE A 62 0.15 33.39 -12.38
N THR A 63 -1.03 32.78 -12.45
CA THR A 63 -2.27 33.33 -11.90
C THR A 63 -2.74 32.41 -10.79
N ILE A 64 -3.01 32.99 -9.62
CA ILE A 64 -3.59 32.26 -8.50
C ILE A 64 -5.12 32.36 -8.63
N PRO A 65 -5.87 31.26 -8.67
CA PRO A 65 -7.33 31.32 -8.72
C PRO A 65 -7.90 31.70 -7.35
N ALA A 66 -9.06 32.38 -7.32
CA ALA A 66 -9.76 32.72 -6.08
C ALA A 66 -10.25 31.46 -5.33
N THR A 67 -10.57 30.40 -6.07
CA THR A 67 -11.00 29.10 -5.55
C THR A 67 -10.32 27.94 -6.28
N TRP A 68 -10.14 26.83 -5.59
CA TRP A 68 -9.56 25.60 -6.15
C TRP A 68 -10.40 24.37 -5.73
N SER A 69 -10.71 23.46 -6.66
CA SER A 69 -11.39 22.19 -6.35
C SER A 69 -10.40 21.03 -6.35
N ASP A 70 -10.51 20.14 -5.37
CA ASP A 70 -9.71 18.92 -5.29
C ASP A 70 -10.14 17.83 -6.27
N ASN A 71 -11.25 18.02 -7.00
CA ASN A 71 -11.92 17.02 -7.84
C ASN A 71 -12.28 15.72 -7.08
N LYS A 72 -12.38 15.80 -5.74
CA LYS A 72 -12.74 14.73 -4.80
C LYS A 72 -13.90 15.12 -3.87
N GLY A 73 -14.46 16.31 -4.05
CA GLY A 73 -15.65 16.79 -3.33
C GLY A 73 -15.42 18.02 -2.44
N THR A 74 -14.21 18.61 -2.44
CA THR A 74 -13.88 19.81 -1.67
C THR A 74 -13.51 20.97 -2.59
N THR A 75 -14.12 22.13 -2.38
CA THR A 75 -13.71 23.39 -3.03
C THR A 75 -13.18 24.35 -1.99
N PHE A 76 -11.94 24.78 -2.18
CA PHE A 76 -11.22 25.68 -1.30
C PHE A 76 -11.26 27.13 -1.79
N LYS A 77 -11.17 28.07 -0.84
CA LYS A 77 -10.91 29.50 -1.10
C LYS A 77 -9.44 29.82 -0.84
N VAL A 78 -8.78 30.51 -1.78
CA VAL A 78 -7.41 30.97 -1.59
C VAL A 78 -7.45 32.37 -0.95
N THR A 79 -7.16 32.45 0.34
CA THR A 79 -7.29 33.68 1.14
C THR A 79 -5.95 34.28 1.56
N LYS A 80 -4.87 33.50 1.40
CA LYS A 80 -3.52 33.83 1.87
C LYS A 80 -2.45 33.53 0.83
N VAL A 81 -1.34 34.24 0.92
CA VAL A 81 -0.10 34.01 0.17
C VAL A 81 1.03 33.85 1.18
N GLY A 82 1.91 32.87 0.99
CA GLY A 82 3.10 32.60 1.80
C GLY A 82 2.84 31.87 3.11
N GLY A 83 3.79 32.01 4.04
CA GLY A 83 3.74 31.37 5.35
C GLY A 83 4.39 29.97 5.41
N ASN A 84 4.97 29.48 4.31
CA ASN A 84 5.70 28.22 4.29
C ASN A 84 6.89 28.28 3.33
N GLU A 85 8.08 28.50 3.89
CA GLU A 85 9.33 28.70 3.15
C GLU A 85 9.94 27.41 2.56
N ILE A 86 9.33 26.24 2.82
CA ILE A 86 9.74 24.97 2.22
C ILE A 86 9.52 25.01 0.70
N TYR A 87 8.44 25.66 0.28
CA TYR A 87 8.06 25.77 -1.12
C TYR A 87 8.60 27.08 -1.71
N LYS A 88 9.18 26.97 -2.90
CA LYS A 88 9.89 28.05 -3.58
C LYS A 88 9.16 28.44 -4.85
N CYS A 89 9.39 29.65 -5.30
CA CYS A 89 8.84 30.22 -6.54
C CYS A 89 9.93 30.34 -7.62
N GLN A 90 10.81 29.33 -7.72
CA GLN A 90 11.96 29.39 -8.61
C GLN A 90 11.54 29.57 -10.08
N GLY A 91 12.04 30.63 -10.72
CA GLY A 91 11.76 30.93 -12.13
C GLY A 91 10.39 31.57 -12.37
N VAL A 92 9.61 31.89 -11.34
CA VAL A 92 8.37 32.67 -11.47
C VAL A 92 8.72 34.14 -11.75
N THR A 93 8.11 34.72 -12.79
CA THR A 93 8.40 36.09 -13.27
C THR A 93 7.28 37.09 -13.01
N SER A 94 6.05 36.65 -12.75
CA SER A 94 4.98 37.52 -12.26
C SER A 94 3.91 36.68 -11.56
N VAL A 95 3.24 37.25 -10.56
CA VAL A 95 2.12 36.60 -9.86
C VAL A 95 0.91 37.52 -9.94
N ASN A 96 -0.17 37.02 -10.55
CA ASN A 96 -1.46 37.70 -10.51
C ASN A 96 -2.29 37.18 -9.32
N LEU A 97 -2.56 38.06 -8.38
CA LEU A 97 -3.31 37.76 -7.15
C LEU A 97 -4.80 38.09 -7.35
N PRO A 98 -5.73 37.19 -7.02
CA PRO A 98 -7.16 37.44 -7.12
C PRO A 98 -7.68 38.32 -5.98
N GLU A 99 -8.79 39.02 -6.20
CA GLU A 99 -9.59 39.61 -5.13
C GLU A 99 -10.09 38.50 -4.19
N GLY A 100 -10.01 38.74 -2.88
CA GLY A 100 -10.31 37.75 -1.83
C GLY A 100 -9.10 37.36 -0.98
N ILE A 101 -7.88 37.61 -1.47
CA ILE A 101 -6.66 37.51 -0.65
C ILE A 101 -6.64 38.67 0.36
N THR A 102 -6.52 38.32 1.64
CA THR A 102 -6.51 39.29 2.75
C THR A 102 -5.13 39.51 3.35
N GLU A 103 -4.24 38.51 3.22
CA GLU A 103 -2.90 38.51 3.83
C GLU A 103 -1.84 38.01 2.84
N ILE A 104 -0.73 38.76 2.73
CA ILE A 104 0.52 38.31 2.13
C ILE A 104 1.53 38.13 3.28
N ALA A 105 1.85 36.88 3.59
CA ALA A 105 2.68 36.51 4.73
C ALA A 105 4.18 36.55 4.40
N TYR A 106 4.99 36.26 5.40
CA TYR A 106 6.44 36.21 5.28
C TYR A 106 6.89 35.23 4.18
N SER A 107 7.99 35.57 3.51
CA SER A 107 8.68 34.73 2.52
C SER A 107 7.82 34.24 1.34
N SER A 108 6.73 34.94 1.02
CA SER A 108 5.69 34.54 0.05
C SER A 108 6.21 34.20 -1.36
N PHE A 109 7.32 34.81 -1.77
CA PHE A 109 7.84 34.73 -3.13
C PHE A 109 9.31 34.31 -3.17
N THR A 110 9.74 33.51 -2.20
CA THR A 110 11.14 33.04 -2.09
C THR A 110 11.65 32.46 -3.42
N ASP A 111 12.84 32.88 -3.83
CA ASP A 111 13.53 32.49 -5.07
C ASP A 111 12.88 32.93 -6.40
N ALA A 112 11.82 33.76 -6.36
CA ALA A 112 11.18 34.31 -7.56
C ALA A 112 11.99 35.44 -8.23
N GLU A 113 11.87 35.56 -9.54
CA GLU A 113 12.46 36.63 -10.37
C GLU A 113 11.37 37.56 -10.90
N LEU A 114 10.60 38.15 -9.97
CA LEU A 114 9.41 38.91 -10.32
C LEU A 114 9.74 40.21 -11.06
N GLU A 115 9.05 40.45 -12.17
CA GLU A 115 9.10 41.70 -12.93
C GLU A 115 7.99 42.65 -12.48
N THR A 116 6.80 42.11 -12.25
CA THR A 116 5.62 42.84 -11.80
C THR A 116 4.85 42.06 -10.74
N LEU A 117 4.20 42.79 -9.84
CA LEU A 117 3.28 42.26 -8.85
C LEU A 117 2.13 43.27 -8.64
N ASN A 118 0.89 42.81 -8.79
CA ASN A 118 -0.29 43.61 -8.49
C ASN A 118 -0.84 43.24 -7.11
N ILE A 119 -1.08 44.23 -6.25
CA ILE A 119 -1.67 44.06 -4.92
C ILE A 119 -3.18 44.37 -5.00
N PRO A 120 -4.07 43.37 -4.79
CA PRO A 120 -5.53 43.54 -4.80
C PRO A 120 -6.04 44.45 -3.69
N ALA A 121 -7.24 45.03 -3.87
CA ALA A 121 -7.84 45.94 -2.89
C ALA A 121 -8.25 45.24 -1.58
N THR A 122 -8.46 43.92 -1.63
CA THR A 122 -8.78 43.10 -0.45
C THR A 122 -7.61 42.88 0.51
N VAL A 123 -6.35 43.10 0.09
CA VAL A 123 -5.19 42.87 0.95
C VAL A 123 -5.18 43.89 2.10
N LYS A 124 -5.30 43.39 3.33
CA LYS A 124 -5.30 44.21 4.56
C LYS A 124 -3.98 44.10 5.32
N THR A 125 -3.20 43.07 5.06
CA THR A 125 -1.94 42.83 5.75
C THR A 125 -0.87 42.33 4.78
N ILE A 126 0.27 42.99 4.80
CA ILE A 126 1.51 42.55 4.17
C ILE A 126 2.52 42.43 5.30
N SER A 127 3.04 41.22 5.52
CA SER A 127 4.04 40.96 6.55
C SER A 127 5.33 41.71 6.23
N ASP A 128 6.01 42.20 7.26
CA ASP A 128 7.25 42.98 7.08
C ASP A 128 8.35 42.22 6.31
N ASN A 129 8.36 40.87 6.35
CA ASN A 129 9.33 40.01 5.65
C ASN A 129 8.76 39.33 4.38
N THR A 130 7.75 39.93 3.76
CA THR A 130 7.09 39.36 2.56
C THR A 130 8.07 39.06 1.43
N PHE A 131 8.98 40.00 1.14
CA PHE A 131 9.88 39.93 -0.01
C PHE A 131 11.24 39.32 0.29
N TYR A 132 11.41 38.73 1.47
CA TYR A 132 12.66 38.07 1.84
C TYR A 132 13.02 36.99 0.80
N ARG A 133 14.27 37.00 0.33
CA ARG A 133 14.83 36.08 -0.69
C ARG A 133 14.14 36.10 -2.05
N VAL A 134 13.42 37.17 -2.39
CA VAL A 134 13.07 37.45 -3.79
C VAL A 134 14.33 37.80 -4.57
N LYS A 135 14.54 37.21 -5.75
CA LYS A 135 15.76 37.44 -6.55
C LYS A 135 15.71 38.72 -7.38
N LYS A 136 14.53 39.05 -7.90
CA LYS A 136 14.26 40.31 -8.62
C LYS A 136 13.03 40.94 -7.98
N MET A 137 13.20 42.09 -7.33
CA MET A 137 12.10 42.82 -6.71
C MET A 137 11.25 43.45 -7.82
N PRO A 138 9.93 43.14 -7.87
CA PRO A 138 9.08 43.58 -8.96
C PRO A 138 8.76 45.06 -8.88
N LYS A 139 8.31 45.63 -10.01
CA LYS A 139 7.48 46.84 -10.00
C LYS A 139 6.13 46.49 -9.41
N ILE A 140 5.82 47.08 -8.27
CA ILE A 140 4.57 46.83 -7.54
C ILE A 140 3.55 47.88 -7.94
N THR A 141 2.34 47.43 -8.26
CA THR A 141 1.17 48.30 -8.44
C THR A 141 0.13 47.93 -7.40
N VAL A 142 -0.56 48.93 -6.84
CA VAL A 142 -1.62 48.72 -5.86
C VAL A 142 -2.95 49.12 -6.47
N ALA A 143 -3.97 48.26 -6.34
CA ALA A 143 -5.31 48.57 -6.82
C ALA A 143 -5.82 49.91 -6.24
N SER A 144 -6.40 50.76 -7.08
CA SER A 144 -6.82 52.12 -6.70
C SER A 144 -7.89 52.17 -5.59
N ALA A 145 -8.60 51.07 -5.36
CA ALA A 145 -9.57 50.93 -4.27
C ALA A 145 -8.95 50.49 -2.94
N SER A 146 -7.63 50.24 -2.89
CA SER A 146 -6.92 49.91 -1.66
C SER A 146 -6.92 51.09 -0.68
N THR A 147 -7.35 50.83 0.55
CA THR A 147 -7.32 51.81 1.65
C THR A 147 -6.10 51.63 2.57
N THR A 148 -5.28 50.61 2.32
CA THR A 148 -4.22 50.18 3.26
C THR A 148 -2.81 50.39 2.71
N PHE A 149 -2.63 50.15 1.41
CA PHE A 149 -1.34 50.26 0.72
C PHE A 149 -1.45 51.21 -0.47
N SER A 150 -0.33 51.79 -0.87
CA SER A 150 -0.21 52.63 -2.07
C SER A 150 1.12 52.38 -2.78
N ASP A 151 1.24 52.82 -4.02
CA ASP A 151 2.51 52.89 -4.73
C ASP A 151 2.85 54.35 -5.14
N ASP A 152 4.07 54.55 -5.63
CA ASP A 152 4.56 55.85 -6.09
C ASP A 152 4.42 56.08 -7.61
N GLY A 153 3.80 55.17 -8.35
CA GLY A 153 3.74 55.20 -9.82
C GLY A 153 5.04 54.77 -10.51
N HIS A 154 6.09 54.48 -9.75
CA HIS A 154 7.39 54.00 -10.22
C HIS A 154 7.71 52.58 -9.71
N GLY A 155 6.77 51.95 -9.01
CA GLY A 155 6.80 50.55 -8.61
C GLY A 155 7.22 50.29 -7.17
N ALA A 156 7.50 51.34 -6.36
CA ALA A 156 7.79 51.17 -4.94
C ALA A 156 6.49 51.07 -4.11
N LEU A 157 6.46 50.16 -3.15
CA LEU A 157 5.31 49.85 -2.32
C LEU A 157 5.39 50.57 -0.97
N TYR A 158 4.28 51.19 -0.59
CA TYR A 158 4.11 51.90 0.67
C TYR A 158 2.81 51.49 1.38
N ASN A 159 2.66 51.88 2.65
CA ASN A 159 1.33 52.04 3.23
C ASN A 159 0.58 53.21 2.56
N HIS A 160 -0.72 53.35 2.85
CA HIS A 160 -1.60 54.31 2.16
C HIS A 160 -1.11 55.77 2.21
N ASP A 161 -0.53 56.23 3.33
CA ASP A 161 -0.05 57.62 3.51
C ASP A 161 1.43 57.83 3.14
N LYS A 162 2.11 56.79 2.63
CA LYS A 162 3.54 56.79 2.27
C LYS A 162 4.52 57.00 3.42
N THR A 163 4.08 56.88 4.67
CA THR A 163 4.97 56.97 5.84
C THR A 163 5.78 55.70 6.10
N GLN A 164 5.39 54.56 5.53
CA GLN A 164 6.07 53.27 5.64
C GLN A 164 6.45 52.73 4.27
N LEU A 165 7.75 52.50 4.03
CA LEU A 165 8.28 51.91 2.79
C LEU A 165 8.45 50.39 2.93
N TYR A 166 7.80 49.61 2.05
CA TYR A 166 7.80 48.14 2.07
C TYR A 166 8.72 47.49 1.04
N ALA A 167 8.81 48.05 -0.16
CA ALA A 167 9.63 47.48 -1.22
C ALA A 167 9.98 48.53 -2.29
N VAL A 168 11.17 48.41 -2.87
CA VAL A 168 11.69 49.23 -3.97
C VAL A 168 12.11 48.30 -5.11
N PRO A 169 11.63 48.51 -6.35
CA PRO A 169 11.92 47.62 -7.48
C PRO A 169 13.42 47.57 -7.78
N THR A 170 13.90 46.42 -8.29
CA THR A 170 15.33 46.24 -8.56
C THR A 170 15.85 47.24 -9.62
N ASP A 171 15.00 47.64 -10.56
CA ASP A 171 15.24 48.65 -11.59
C ASP A 171 14.65 50.03 -11.23
N ALA A 172 14.57 50.35 -9.94
CA ALA A 172 14.06 51.64 -9.46
C ALA A 172 14.75 52.84 -10.12
N TYR A 173 14.01 53.95 -10.20
CA TYR A 173 14.53 55.22 -10.72
C TYR A 173 15.64 55.77 -9.80
N MET A 174 16.82 56.05 -10.35
CA MET A 174 18.00 56.53 -9.63
C MET A 174 18.68 57.67 -10.39
N THR A 175 19.53 58.42 -9.70
CA THR A 175 20.44 59.38 -10.33
C THR A 175 21.57 58.65 -11.11
N ALA A 176 22.28 59.39 -11.97
CA ALA A 176 23.35 58.83 -12.81
C ALA A 176 24.54 58.24 -12.03
N ASP A 177 24.77 58.67 -10.79
CA ASP A 177 25.76 58.12 -9.85
C ASP A 177 25.22 56.92 -9.05
N CYS A 178 24.06 56.38 -9.44
CA CYS A 178 23.37 55.29 -8.78
C CYS A 178 22.99 55.58 -7.32
N THR A 179 22.57 56.82 -7.03
CA THR A 179 22.05 57.21 -5.72
C THR A 179 20.52 57.08 -5.72
N TYR A 180 19.98 56.45 -4.67
CA TYR A 180 18.55 56.39 -4.41
C TYR A 180 18.18 57.28 -3.23
N THR A 181 17.21 58.18 -3.43
CA THR A 181 16.69 59.06 -2.38
C THR A 181 15.33 58.57 -1.92
N ILE A 182 15.18 58.32 -0.63
CA ILE A 182 13.90 57.87 -0.05
C ILE A 182 12.85 58.98 -0.15
N ASN A 183 11.60 58.59 -0.44
CA ASN A 183 10.45 59.50 -0.49
C ASN A 183 10.37 60.35 0.80
N PRO A 184 10.29 61.69 0.72
CA PRO A 184 10.35 62.58 1.88
C PRO A 184 9.30 62.38 2.96
N ALA A 185 8.20 61.65 2.70
CA ALA A 185 7.17 61.34 3.69
C ALA A 185 7.51 60.13 4.57
N VAL A 186 8.53 59.34 4.22
CA VAL A 186 8.84 58.07 4.89
C VAL A 186 9.43 58.32 6.26
N GLU A 187 8.78 57.76 7.27
CA GLU A 187 9.25 57.75 8.66
C GLU A 187 9.75 56.36 9.08
N VAL A 188 9.26 55.30 8.42
CA VAL A 188 9.59 53.90 8.72
C VAL A 188 10.00 53.15 7.45
N ILE A 189 11.13 52.44 7.49
CA ILE A 189 11.56 51.55 6.40
C ILE A 189 11.46 50.11 6.87
N LYS A 190 10.70 49.28 6.16
CA LYS A 190 10.48 47.86 6.48
C LYS A 190 11.62 46.98 6.02
N HIS A 191 11.67 45.77 6.57
CA HIS A 191 12.65 44.76 6.20
C HIS A 191 12.63 44.48 4.70
N SER A 192 13.78 44.13 4.13
CA SER A 192 13.86 43.72 2.72
C SER A 192 13.35 44.76 1.71
N ALA A 193 13.20 46.04 2.10
CA ALA A 193 12.72 47.09 1.22
C ALA A 193 13.62 47.28 -0.02
N PHE A 194 14.93 47.05 0.13
CA PHE A 194 15.89 47.04 -0.96
C PHE A 194 16.62 45.69 -1.02
N ILE A 195 16.41 44.92 -2.10
CA ILE A 195 17.07 43.61 -2.32
C ILE A 195 17.77 43.56 -3.69
N SER A 196 18.96 42.94 -3.73
CA SER A 196 19.76 42.67 -4.93
C SER A 196 20.47 41.30 -4.89
N PHE A 197 19.74 40.20 -5.11
CA PHE A 197 20.31 38.84 -5.13
C PHE A 197 19.92 38.07 -6.39
N PRO A 198 20.83 37.56 -7.25
CA PRO A 198 22.25 37.84 -7.40
C PRO A 198 22.52 38.97 -8.42
N GLN A 199 21.49 39.59 -9.00
CA GLN A 199 21.63 40.66 -9.98
C GLN A 199 21.74 42.02 -9.27
N ASN A 200 22.79 42.76 -9.61
CA ASN A 200 23.10 44.08 -9.06
C ASN A 200 21.96 45.06 -9.31
N THR A 201 21.29 45.51 -8.25
CA THR A 201 20.65 46.83 -8.27
C THR A 201 21.75 47.84 -8.59
N GLY A 202 21.48 48.85 -9.42
CA GLY A 202 22.47 49.90 -9.65
C GLY A 202 22.91 50.60 -8.36
N ILE A 203 22.07 50.62 -7.32
CA ILE A 203 22.21 51.43 -6.09
C ILE A 203 23.59 51.26 -5.45
N LYS A 204 24.36 52.34 -5.44
CA LYS A 204 25.63 52.47 -4.73
C LYS A 204 25.48 53.29 -3.45
N LYS A 205 24.48 54.17 -3.39
CA LYS A 205 24.24 55.05 -2.24
C LYS A 205 22.76 55.19 -1.94
N ILE A 206 22.40 55.19 -0.66
CA ILE A 206 21.03 55.50 -0.19
C ILE A 206 21.07 56.77 0.65
N ILE A 207 20.28 57.78 0.24
CA ILE A 207 20.05 58.99 1.03
C ILE A 207 18.84 58.75 1.95
N LEU A 208 19.13 58.70 3.25
CA LEU A 208 18.15 58.60 4.34
C LEU A 208 17.64 59.98 4.75
N LEU A 209 16.51 60.01 5.47
CA LEU A 209 15.85 61.25 5.86
C LEU A 209 16.23 61.71 7.28
N PRO A 210 16.34 63.03 7.53
CA PRO A 210 16.73 63.57 8.84
C PRO A 210 15.69 63.34 9.95
N HIS A 211 14.44 63.03 9.59
CA HIS A 211 13.31 62.76 10.49
C HIS A 211 12.92 61.27 10.56
N LEU A 212 13.79 60.38 10.05
CA LEU A 212 13.56 58.93 10.08
C LEU A 212 13.36 58.43 11.51
N LYS A 213 12.20 57.83 11.79
CA LYS A 213 11.84 57.32 13.12
C LYS A 213 12.32 55.89 13.34
N ASN A 214 12.22 55.05 12.32
CA ASN A 214 12.67 53.66 12.40
C ASN A 214 13.13 53.14 11.04
N ALA A 215 14.26 52.44 11.01
CA ALA A 215 14.66 51.60 9.89
C ALA A 215 14.85 50.18 10.42
N ALA A 216 14.23 49.20 9.77
CA ALA A 216 14.38 47.79 10.09
C ALA A 216 15.82 47.32 9.79
N THR A 217 16.73 47.58 10.71
CA THR A 217 18.17 47.26 10.57
C THR A 217 18.51 45.85 11.04
N ASP A 218 17.60 45.19 11.76
CA ASP A 218 17.67 43.78 12.11
C ASP A 218 17.38 42.85 10.93
N TYR A 219 17.69 41.56 11.06
CA TYR A 219 17.67 40.63 9.93
C TYR A 219 16.28 40.13 9.54
N PRO A 220 15.93 40.15 8.24
CA PRO A 220 16.70 40.68 7.12
C PRO A 220 16.65 42.22 7.08
N SER A 221 17.79 42.91 7.00
CA SER A 221 17.79 44.37 7.06
C SER A 221 17.00 45.01 5.90
N PHE A 222 16.62 46.27 6.06
CA PHE A 222 15.91 47.01 5.03
C PHE A 222 16.71 47.13 3.73
N ALA A 223 18.04 47.05 3.79
CA ALA A 223 18.93 47.16 2.64
C ALA A 223 19.92 45.99 2.54
N GLN A 224 19.60 45.06 1.63
CA GLN A 224 20.40 43.88 1.30
C GLN A 224 20.98 44.00 -0.11
N ILE A 225 21.73 45.08 -0.35
CA ILE A 225 22.27 45.44 -1.66
C ILE A 225 23.77 45.13 -1.75
N ASN A 226 24.17 44.34 -2.73
CA ASN A 226 25.57 43.92 -2.91
C ASN A 226 26.49 45.00 -3.49
N THR A 227 25.93 46.05 -4.08
CA THR A 227 26.65 47.20 -4.67
C THR A 227 26.74 48.42 -3.74
N LEU A 228 26.10 48.38 -2.57
CA LEU A 228 25.95 49.54 -1.69
C LEU A 228 27.29 49.90 -1.04
N GLU A 229 27.78 51.09 -1.34
CA GLU A 229 29.07 51.64 -0.90
C GLU A 229 28.92 52.58 0.30
N ALA A 230 27.80 53.32 0.41
CA ALA A 230 27.58 54.29 1.49
C ALA A 230 26.09 54.56 1.77
N TYR A 231 25.79 54.90 3.02
CA TYR A 231 24.61 55.68 3.39
C TYR A 231 24.96 57.17 3.39
N GLU A 232 23.97 58.03 3.23
CA GLU A 232 24.09 59.47 3.41
C GLU A 232 22.85 60.00 4.13
N MET A 233 23.00 61.02 4.96
CA MET A 233 21.89 61.70 5.63
C MET A 233 22.15 63.21 5.60
N PRO A 234 21.18 64.03 5.17
CA PRO A 234 21.32 65.48 5.12
C PRO A 234 21.67 66.08 6.49
N ALA A 235 22.40 67.20 6.47
CA ALA A 235 22.69 67.96 7.68
C ALA A 235 21.40 68.44 8.37
N GLY A 236 21.40 68.44 9.71
CA GLY A 236 20.21 68.82 10.50
C GLY A 236 19.29 67.65 10.86
N ALA A 237 19.79 66.41 10.88
CA ALA A 237 19.07 65.28 11.47
C ALA A 237 18.72 65.55 12.93
N THR A 238 17.42 65.49 13.25
CA THR A 238 16.89 65.72 14.61
C THR A 238 16.54 64.41 15.32
N GLY A 239 16.66 63.27 14.62
CA GLY A 239 16.39 61.93 15.14
C GLY A 239 17.62 61.23 15.71
N ASP A 240 17.41 59.99 16.18
CA ASP A 240 18.44 59.16 16.81
C ASP A 240 19.41 58.49 15.80
N TYR A 241 19.07 58.50 14.51
CA TYR A 241 19.93 57.99 13.44
C TYR A 241 20.96 59.02 12.99
N LYS A 242 22.18 58.56 12.69
CA LYS A 242 23.23 59.36 12.07
C LYS A 242 24.04 58.52 11.09
N VAL A 243 24.64 59.20 10.12
CA VAL A 243 25.59 58.58 9.19
C VAL A 243 26.97 59.19 9.43
N ASP A 244 27.98 58.35 9.61
CA ASP A 244 29.38 58.76 9.74
C ASP A 244 30.27 57.84 8.91
N GLY A 245 31.17 58.42 8.11
CA GLY A 245 32.02 57.66 7.18
C GLY A 245 31.26 56.79 6.16
N GLY A 246 29.98 57.10 5.90
CA GLY A 246 29.08 56.30 5.04
C GLY A 246 28.43 55.10 5.75
N VAL A 247 28.60 54.96 7.06
CA VAL A 247 28.04 53.87 7.90
C VAL A 247 26.86 54.41 8.70
N LEU A 248 25.81 53.60 8.87
CA LEU A 248 24.61 53.98 9.61
C LEU A 248 24.71 53.59 11.09
N PHE A 249 24.41 54.56 11.96
CA PHE A 249 24.38 54.41 13.40
C PHE A 249 23.01 54.83 13.97
N TYR A 250 22.64 54.24 15.09
CA TYR A 250 21.51 54.65 15.92
C TYR A 250 22.03 54.89 17.34
N LYS A 251 21.99 56.15 17.80
CA LYS A 251 22.63 56.59 19.05
C LYS A 251 24.11 56.18 19.09
N ASP A 252 24.48 55.35 20.05
CA ASP A 252 25.81 54.81 20.31
C ASP A 252 26.01 53.39 19.72
N LYS A 253 25.13 52.96 18.80
CA LYS A 253 25.20 51.64 18.15
C LYS A 253 25.47 51.76 16.65
N LEU A 254 26.36 50.92 16.13
CA LEU A 254 26.50 50.67 14.70
C LEU A 254 25.39 49.71 14.26
N VAL A 255 24.50 50.16 13.38
CA VAL A 255 23.33 49.38 12.97
C VAL A 255 23.41 48.86 11.54
N GLN A 256 24.17 49.50 10.65
CA GLN A 256 24.36 48.96 9.30
C GLN A 256 25.62 49.46 8.60
N TYR A 257 26.45 48.53 8.16
CA TYR A 257 27.64 48.74 7.34
C TYR A 257 27.34 48.41 5.87
N PRO A 258 27.67 49.29 4.90
CA PRO A 258 27.41 49.02 3.48
C PRO A 258 28.21 47.82 2.96
N ARG A 259 27.55 46.87 2.27
CA ARG A 259 28.16 45.59 1.86
C ARG A 259 29.39 45.75 0.96
N ASN A 260 29.42 46.79 0.12
CA ASN A 260 30.50 47.06 -0.84
C ASN A 260 31.31 48.32 -0.48
N LYS A 261 31.26 48.79 0.76
CA LYS A 261 32.21 49.81 1.21
C LYS A 261 33.64 49.31 1.03
N GLN A 262 34.53 50.17 0.56
CA GLN A 262 35.86 49.78 0.06
C GLN A 262 36.94 49.65 1.15
N ASP A 263 36.62 49.97 2.40
CA ASP A 263 37.59 49.92 3.49
C ASP A 263 38.03 48.46 3.75
N LYS A 264 39.35 48.23 3.78
CA LYS A 264 39.94 46.93 4.11
C LYS A 264 40.09 46.74 5.62
N ASP A 265 40.49 47.78 6.33
CA ASP A 265 40.69 47.77 7.77
C ASP A 265 39.71 48.76 8.39
N TYR A 266 38.85 48.28 9.28
CA TYR A 266 37.84 49.11 9.91
C TYR A 266 38.03 49.17 11.42
N LYS A 267 38.17 50.38 11.95
CA LYS A 267 38.14 50.63 13.40
C LYS A 267 36.82 51.28 13.76
N VAL A 268 36.08 50.67 14.69
CA VAL A 268 34.82 51.24 15.17
C VAL A 268 35.10 52.62 15.82
N PRO A 269 34.38 53.69 15.41
CA PRO A 269 34.62 55.05 15.93
C PRO A 269 34.49 55.16 17.45
N ASN A 270 35.17 56.15 18.04
CA ASN A 270 35.09 56.43 19.48
C ASN A 270 33.65 56.75 19.91
N GLY A 271 33.29 56.33 21.12
CA GLY A 271 31.94 56.56 21.68
C GLY A 271 30.86 55.59 21.22
N ILE A 272 31.13 54.72 20.23
CA ILE A 272 30.22 53.63 19.85
C ILE A 272 30.40 52.48 20.84
N LYS A 273 29.30 52.10 21.50
CA LYS A 273 29.26 51.08 22.57
C LYS A 273 28.62 49.76 22.13
N GLY A 274 27.84 49.77 21.06
CA GLY A 274 27.16 48.57 20.56
C GLY A 274 27.36 48.30 19.07
N ILE A 275 27.38 47.02 18.69
CA ILE A 275 27.16 46.58 17.32
C ILE A 275 25.86 45.78 17.30
N TYR A 276 24.90 46.21 16.47
CA TYR A 276 23.56 45.65 16.42
C TYR A 276 23.51 44.36 15.59
N LEU A 277 22.43 43.59 15.75
CA LEU A 277 22.15 42.35 15.02
C LEU A 277 22.37 42.58 13.51
N ARG A 278 23.30 41.82 12.91
CA ARG A 278 23.58 41.84 11.46
C ARG A 278 24.01 43.19 10.91
N ALA A 279 24.60 44.05 11.74
CA ALA A 279 25.13 45.33 11.29
C ALA A 279 26.20 45.19 10.20
N PHE A 280 27.02 44.14 10.26
CA PHE A 280 27.93 43.75 9.18
C PHE A 280 27.40 42.48 8.49
N ASP A 281 26.47 42.63 7.55
CA ASP A 281 25.86 41.50 6.83
C ASP A 281 26.42 41.38 5.40
N ALA A 282 27.17 40.31 5.13
CA ALA A 282 27.80 39.99 3.85
C ALA A 282 28.74 41.09 3.32
N VAL A 283 29.55 41.68 4.21
CA VAL A 283 30.55 42.70 3.85
C VAL A 283 31.64 42.09 2.96
N ARG A 284 31.92 42.77 1.84
CA ARG A 284 32.70 42.22 0.72
C ARG A 284 34.17 42.60 0.72
N GLN A 285 34.53 43.80 1.17
CA GLN A 285 35.92 44.28 1.03
C GLN A 285 36.74 44.23 2.33
N MET A 286 36.08 44.21 3.49
CA MET A 286 36.73 44.25 4.79
C MET A 286 37.58 42.98 5.05
N GLU A 287 38.84 43.20 5.40
CA GLU A 287 39.83 42.18 5.76
C GLU A 287 40.11 42.16 7.28
N SER A 288 39.99 43.29 7.99
CA SER A 288 40.17 43.34 9.45
C SER A 288 39.22 44.31 10.14
N ILE A 289 38.91 44.03 11.42
CA ILE A 289 38.12 44.91 12.29
C ILE A 289 38.70 45.03 13.70
N ASP A 290 38.81 46.27 14.18
CA ASP A 290 39.06 46.64 15.59
C ASP A 290 37.78 47.22 16.20
N MET A 291 37.20 46.50 17.16
CA MET A 291 35.96 46.90 17.83
C MET A 291 36.14 48.02 18.86
N ASN A 292 37.38 48.45 19.13
CA ASN A 292 37.72 49.65 19.89
C ASN A 292 37.04 49.76 21.28
N GLN A 293 35.98 50.56 21.40
CA GLN A 293 35.27 50.86 22.66
C GLN A 293 33.90 50.19 22.79
N VAL A 294 33.58 49.25 21.90
CA VAL A 294 32.35 48.47 21.96
C VAL A 294 32.32 47.65 23.26
N THR A 295 31.19 47.66 23.95
CA THR A 295 30.97 46.83 25.16
C THR A 295 29.88 45.80 24.95
N LYS A 296 29.03 45.95 23.92
CA LYS A 296 27.92 45.04 23.61
C LYS A 296 27.89 44.63 22.15
N LEU A 297 27.67 43.35 21.91
CA LEU A 297 27.40 42.77 20.61
C LEU A 297 26.03 42.10 20.64
N ASP A 298 25.29 42.17 19.56
CA ASP A 298 24.14 41.28 19.36
C ASP A 298 24.56 40.02 18.60
N VAL A 299 23.73 38.98 18.65
CA VAL A 299 23.88 37.77 17.81
C VAL A 299 24.03 38.17 16.34
N ASN A 300 24.91 37.48 15.60
CA ASN A 300 25.21 37.75 14.19
C ASN A 300 25.61 39.21 13.87
N SER A 301 26.13 39.99 14.83
CA SER A 301 26.70 41.33 14.58
C SER A 301 27.56 41.40 13.33
N LEU A 302 28.43 40.40 13.14
CA LEU A 302 29.20 40.14 11.93
C LEU A 302 28.74 38.82 11.32
N PHE A 303 28.14 38.88 10.15
CA PHE A 303 27.66 37.71 9.44
C PHE A 303 28.11 37.70 7.99
N GLY A 304 28.65 36.58 7.51
CA GLY A 304 28.83 36.40 6.07
C GLY A 304 29.95 37.20 5.44
N CYS A 305 30.85 37.81 6.23
CA CYS A 305 31.94 38.65 5.73
C CYS A 305 33.03 37.79 5.06
N GLN A 306 32.97 37.65 3.74
CA GLN A 306 33.74 36.65 2.98
C GLN A 306 35.25 36.92 2.90
N ASN A 307 35.69 38.14 3.20
CA ASN A 307 37.09 38.54 3.15
C ASN A 307 37.71 38.86 4.51
N LEU A 308 36.92 38.81 5.60
CA LEU A 308 37.37 39.11 6.95
C LEU A 308 38.35 38.04 7.44
N LYS A 309 39.56 38.45 7.83
CA LYS A 309 40.68 37.60 8.26
C LYS A 309 41.00 37.72 9.75
N THR A 310 40.83 38.90 10.33
CA THR A 310 41.18 39.18 11.72
C THR A 310 40.12 40.02 12.41
N VAL A 311 39.76 39.64 13.63
CA VAL A 311 38.83 40.39 14.50
C VAL A 311 39.49 40.63 15.84
N THR A 312 39.54 41.89 16.27
CA THR A 312 40.05 42.28 17.60
C THR A 312 38.89 42.63 18.52
N LEU A 313 38.71 41.82 19.57
CA LEU A 313 37.73 42.06 20.62
C LEU A 313 38.19 43.19 21.56
N PRO A 314 37.28 44.06 22.00
CA PRO A 314 37.59 45.21 22.84
C PRO A 314 37.79 44.80 24.30
N LYS A 315 38.48 45.65 25.08
CA LYS A 315 38.88 45.34 26.47
C LYS A 315 37.69 45.03 27.39
N ASP A 316 36.66 45.85 27.30
CA ASP A 316 35.51 45.87 28.21
C ASP A 316 34.27 45.19 27.59
N LEU A 317 34.46 44.26 26.65
CA LEU A 317 33.36 43.51 26.03
C LEU A 317 32.62 42.67 27.07
N GLU A 318 31.31 42.84 27.16
CA GLU A 318 30.44 42.07 28.03
C GLU A 318 30.24 40.64 27.51
N VAL A 319 29.99 39.70 28.43
CA VAL A 319 29.70 38.30 28.06
C VAL A 319 28.33 38.19 27.38
N ASP A 320 27.36 38.95 27.87
CA ASP A 320 25.99 38.96 27.34
C ASP A 320 25.98 39.47 25.89
N GLY A 321 25.29 38.75 25.01
CA GLY A 321 25.23 39.04 23.57
C GLY A 321 26.46 38.67 22.74
N THR A 322 27.63 38.42 23.35
CA THR A 322 28.85 38.04 22.59
C THR A 322 28.75 36.65 21.96
N ALA A 323 28.10 35.69 22.63
CA ALA A 323 27.87 34.35 22.08
C ALA A 323 27.10 34.42 20.75
N GLY A 324 27.74 33.97 19.66
CA GLY A 324 27.15 33.98 18.33
C GLY A 324 27.18 35.32 17.61
N ALA A 325 27.92 36.32 18.10
CA ALA A 325 28.05 37.62 17.44
C ALA A 325 28.76 37.56 16.09
N ILE A 326 29.57 36.53 15.84
CA ILE A 326 30.37 36.37 14.61
C ILE A 326 30.03 35.02 13.99
N ALA A 327 29.55 35.01 12.75
CA ALA A 327 29.11 33.80 12.08
C ALA A 327 29.34 33.88 10.56
N SER A 328 29.50 32.73 9.91
CA SER A 328 29.63 32.64 8.44
C SER A 328 30.74 33.49 7.81
N CYS A 329 31.84 33.70 8.52
CA CYS A 329 33.00 34.46 8.05
C CYS A 329 34.19 33.49 7.79
N PRO A 330 34.22 32.78 6.64
CA PRO A 330 35.06 31.59 6.47
C PRO A 330 36.56 31.87 6.46
N LYS A 331 37.00 33.11 6.18
CA LYS A 331 38.41 33.47 6.04
C LYS A 331 39.09 33.95 7.34
N ILE A 332 38.38 33.99 8.47
CA ILE A 332 38.99 34.41 9.74
C ILE A 332 40.05 33.39 10.15
N LYS A 333 41.30 33.86 10.25
CA LYS A 333 42.48 33.07 10.61
C LYS A 333 42.78 33.12 12.10
N GLU A 334 42.47 34.24 12.74
CA GLU A 334 42.73 34.47 14.16
C GLU A 334 41.74 35.49 14.74
N TYR A 335 41.37 35.29 16.00
CA TYR A 335 40.77 36.32 16.85
C TYR A 335 41.83 36.89 17.78
N LYS A 336 41.71 38.17 18.13
CA LYS A 336 42.59 38.87 19.08
C LYS A 336 41.76 39.48 20.19
N THR A 337 42.40 39.73 21.33
CA THR A 337 41.81 40.53 22.42
C THR A 337 42.64 41.77 22.67
N ALA A 338 41.99 42.87 23.02
CA ALA A 338 42.69 44.07 23.48
C ALA A 338 43.44 43.78 24.81
N PRO A 339 44.59 44.44 25.06
CA PRO A 339 45.34 44.26 26.31
C PRO A 339 44.46 44.46 27.55
N GLY A 340 44.52 43.51 28.49
CA GLY A 340 43.75 43.55 29.72
C GLY A 340 42.26 43.19 29.56
N CYS A 341 41.89 42.44 28.51
CA CYS A 341 40.53 41.96 28.29
C CYS A 341 39.92 41.32 29.54
N VAL A 342 38.72 41.77 29.89
CA VAL A 342 38.09 41.48 31.19
C VAL A 342 37.49 40.08 31.21
N ASN A 343 36.74 39.70 30.16
CA ASN A 343 35.88 38.51 30.17
C ASN A 343 36.35 37.34 29.30
N PHE A 344 37.35 37.57 28.43
CA PHE A 344 37.78 36.61 27.42
C PHE A 344 39.28 36.33 27.50
N ILE A 345 39.65 35.10 27.16
CA ILE A 345 41.02 34.65 26.98
C ILE A 345 41.19 34.30 25.51
N GLU A 346 42.23 34.85 24.87
CA GLU A 346 42.68 34.42 23.56
C GLU A 346 43.84 33.44 23.73
N GLU A 347 43.75 32.27 23.10
CA GLU A 347 44.80 31.27 23.08
C GLU A 347 44.85 30.64 21.67
N GLU A 348 45.98 30.85 20.99
CA GLU A 348 46.21 30.44 19.59
C GLU A 348 45.12 30.89 18.61
N GLY A 349 44.65 32.11 18.77
CA GLY A 349 43.59 32.73 17.98
C GLY A 349 42.18 32.27 18.34
N VAL A 350 41.98 31.39 19.34
CA VAL A 350 40.66 30.92 19.79
C VAL A 350 40.23 31.72 21.03
N ILE A 351 38.95 32.10 21.10
CA ILE A 351 38.39 32.86 22.21
C ILE A 351 37.63 31.95 23.17
N TYR A 352 38.07 31.94 24.43
CA TYR A 352 37.47 31.19 25.53
C TYR A 352 36.95 32.11 26.65
N SER A 353 36.10 31.58 27.53
CA SER A 353 35.70 32.27 28.77
C SER A 353 36.87 32.46 29.74
N LYS A 354 36.90 33.61 30.42
CA LYS A 354 37.79 33.87 31.56
C LYS A 354 37.03 33.63 32.89
N PRO A 355 37.66 33.06 33.93
CA PRO A 355 39.06 32.61 34.00
C PRO A 355 39.31 31.14 33.60
N ASP A 356 38.27 30.33 33.38
CA ASP A 356 38.38 28.87 33.43
C ASP A 356 38.36 28.14 32.07
N LYS A 357 38.16 28.87 30.97
CA LYS A 357 38.04 28.33 29.61
C LYS A 357 36.90 27.31 29.41
N SER A 358 35.92 27.29 30.31
CA SER A 358 34.77 26.37 30.25
C SER A 358 33.87 26.55 29.03
N LYS A 359 33.92 27.71 28.37
CA LYS A 359 33.17 28.01 27.14
C LYS A 359 34.11 28.38 26.00
N VAL A 360 33.84 27.87 24.80
CA VAL A 360 34.46 28.35 23.56
C VAL A 360 33.48 29.25 22.82
N TYR A 361 33.87 30.50 22.59
CA TYR A 361 33.04 31.52 21.93
C TYR A 361 33.30 31.59 20.44
N PHE A 362 34.57 31.64 20.03
CA PHE A 362 34.95 31.81 18.64
C PHE A 362 36.18 30.98 18.30
N PHE A 363 36.04 30.06 17.35
CA PHE A 363 37.11 29.28 16.75
C PHE A 363 37.38 29.81 15.33
N PRO A 364 38.62 30.12 14.93
CA PRO A 364 38.87 30.68 13.60
C PRO A 364 38.55 29.65 12.50
N PRO A 365 37.61 29.95 11.58
CA PRO A 365 37.19 29.00 10.56
C PRO A 365 38.32 28.60 9.58
N SER A 366 39.32 29.46 9.38
CA SER A 366 40.51 29.19 8.56
C SER A 366 41.76 28.83 9.37
N LYS A 367 41.64 28.52 10.68
CA LYS A 367 42.78 27.99 11.47
C LYS A 367 43.28 26.70 10.82
N GLU A 368 44.59 26.56 10.67
CA GLU A 368 45.20 25.35 10.11
C GLU A 368 44.97 24.16 11.05
N ILE A 369 44.58 23.00 10.48
CA ILE A 369 44.27 21.77 11.22
C ILE A 369 45.04 20.62 10.59
N THR A 370 45.92 19.99 11.37
CA THR A 370 46.68 18.81 10.94
C THR A 370 45.74 17.65 10.61
N ASP A 371 45.93 17.04 9.44
CA ASP A 371 45.16 15.91 8.93
C ASP A 371 43.62 16.11 8.89
N GLY A 372 43.14 17.34 9.05
CA GLY A 372 41.71 17.66 9.14
C GLY A 372 41.00 17.12 10.39
N LYS A 373 41.74 16.69 11.42
CA LYS A 373 41.17 16.11 12.65
C LYS A 373 41.32 17.08 13.82
N TYR A 374 40.23 17.36 14.53
CA TYR A 374 40.25 18.24 15.68
C TYR A 374 39.52 17.65 16.88
N THR A 375 40.14 17.71 18.05
CA THR A 375 39.55 17.34 19.34
C THR A 375 39.37 18.59 20.17
N ILE A 376 38.12 18.86 20.59
CA ILE A 376 37.84 19.98 21.48
C ILE A 376 38.53 19.72 22.84
N PRO A 377 39.19 20.72 23.46
CA PRO A 377 39.87 20.53 24.73
C PRO A 377 38.94 20.06 25.87
N SER A 378 39.44 19.17 26.73
CA SER A 378 38.65 18.53 27.81
C SER A 378 38.22 19.46 28.95
N PHE A 379 38.71 20.71 28.99
CA PHE A 379 38.22 21.73 29.92
C PHE A 379 36.93 22.42 29.42
N VAL A 380 36.60 22.29 28.14
CA VAL A 380 35.40 22.91 27.56
C VAL A 380 34.16 22.13 28.01
N LYS A 381 33.18 22.86 28.54
CA LYS A 381 31.87 22.36 28.98
C LYS A 381 30.75 22.78 28.04
N GLU A 382 30.89 23.93 27.37
CA GLU A 382 29.86 24.49 26.50
C GLU A 382 30.47 25.04 25.20
N ILE A 383 29.87 24.67 24.08
CA ILE A 383 30.21 25.19 22.76
C ILE A 383 29.17 26.25 22.40
N GLU A 384 29.58 27.51 22.39
CA GLU A 384 28.66 28.63 22.21
C GLU A 384 28.12 28.74 20.78
N LYS A 385 27.07 29.56 20.63
CA LYS A 385 26.41 29.82 19.34
C LYS A 385 27.45 30.19 18.29
N PHE A 386 27.37 29.54 17.12
CA PHE A 386 28.27 29.76 15.99
C PHE A 386 29.78 29.56 16.24
N ALA A 387 30.20 28.97 17.37
CA ALA A 387 31.61 28.95 17.77
C ALA A 387 32.56 28.37 16.71
N PHE A 388 32.14 27.31 16.00
CA PHE A 388 32.91 26.69 14.90
C PHE A 388 32.27 26.92 13.52
N ALA A 389 31.28 27.81 13.40
CA ALA A 389 30.51 27.93 12.16
C ALA A 389 31.39 28.26 10.95
N SER A 390 31.09 27.63 9.81
CA SER A 390 31.81 27.83 8.53
C SER A 390 33.27 27.41 8.53
N ASN A 391 33.67 26.46 9.39
CA ASN A 391 35.02 25.94 9.39
C ASN A 391 35.44 25.36 8.03
N GLN A 392 36.65 25.68 7.59
CA GLN A 392 37.17 25.36 6.26
C GLN A 392 38.08 24.12 6.24
N ASN A 393 38.58 23.68 7.40
CA ASN A 393 39.70 22.74 7.49
C ASN A 393 39.41 21.47 8.31
N ILE A 394 38.40 21.47 9.19
CA ILE A 394 38.01 20.31 10.01
C ILE A 394 37.13 19.36 9.17
N GLN A 395 37.57 18.11 9.08
CA GLN A 395 36.84 17.00 8.45
C GLN A 395 36.30 16.00 9.48
N GLU A 396 36.98 15.83 10.61
CA GLU A 396 36.55 14.98 11.72
C GLU A 396 36.64 15.75 13.04
N LEU A 397 35.54 15.79 13.78
CA LEU A 397 35.44 16.48 15.07
C LEU A 397 35.20 15.50 16.21
N THR A 398 36.04 15.56 17.25
CA THR A 398 35.85 14.81 18.50
C THR A 398 35.43 15.73 19.63
N ILE A 399 34.27 15.43 20.23
CA ILE A 399 33.66 16.16 21.34
C ILE A 399 33.95 15.40 22.64
N PRO A 400 34.67 15.99 23.62
CA PRO A 400 35.05 15.32 24.86
C PRO A 400 33.84 15.12 25.78
N SER A 401 33.99 14.20 26.74
CA SER A 401 32.96 13.87 27.73
C SER A 401 32.61 15.04 28.67
N SER A 402 33.46 16.08 28.72
CA SER A 402 33.25 17.31 29.50
C SER A 402 32.15 18.22 28.91
N VAL A 403 31.88 18.14 27.61
CA VAL A 403 30.88 18.99 26.95
C VAL A 403 29.48 18.54 27.32
N THR A 404 28.73 19.44 27.95
CA THR A 404 27.34 19.22 28.38
C THR A 404 26.33 19.88 27.46
N THR A 405 26.72 20.96 26.77
CA THR A 405 25.84 21.81 25.96
C THR A 405 26.50 22.21 24.62
N ILE A 406 25.74 22.09 23.53
CA ILE A 406 26.10 22.59 22.20
C ILE A 406 24.99 23.54 21.73
N ASN A 407 25.31 24.82 21.63
CA ASN A 407 24.31 25.84 21.34
C ASN A 407 24.01 25.97 19.83
N THR A 408 23.01 26.80 19.52
CA THR A 408 22.48 27.00 18.16
C THR A 408 23.59 27.23 17.14
N GLN A 409 23.60 26.43 16.07
CA GLN A 409 24.56 26.55 14.95
C GLN A 409 26.05 26.50 15.34
N ALA A 410 26.39 26.00 16.53
CA ALA A 410 27.76 25.94 17.03
C ALA A 410 28.74 25.22 16.09
N ILE A 411 28.32 24.14 15.44
CA ILE A 411 29.13 23.27 14.57
C ILE A 411 28.45 23.18 13.19
N SER A 412 28.14 24.33 12.60
CA SER A 412 27.35 24.42 11.37
C SER A 412 28.15 24.85 10.14
N SER A 413 27.67 24.48 8.96
CA SER A 413 28.20 24.95 7.66
C SER A 413 29.69 24.66 7.41
N PHE A 414 30.23 23.57 7.96
CA PHE A 414 31.62 23.20 7.66
C PHE A 414 31.73 22.84 6.19
N LYS A 415 32.88 23.17 5.59
CA LYS A 415 33.16 22.86 4.19
C LYS A 415 33.14 21.35 3.92
N ASP A 416 33.81 20.58 4.78
CA ASP A 416 34.10 19.15 4.55
C ASP A 416 33.93 18.26 5.81
N LEU A 417 33.06 18.64 6.76
CA LEU A 417 32.81 17.82 7.96
C LEU A 417 32.13 16.50 7.60
N LYS A 418 32.87 15.40 7.74
CA LYS A 418 32.43 14.04 7.40
C LYS A 418 31.97 13.25 8.61
N LYS A 419 32.55 13.52 9.80
CA LYS A 419 32.33 12.73 11.01
C LYS A 419 32.34 13.59 12.28
N VAL A 420 31.40 13.31 13.17
CA VAL A 420 31.37 13.83 14.55
C VAL A 420 31.38 12.66 15.51
N THR A 421 32.30 12.67 16.47
CA THR A 421 32.43 11.62 17.50
C THR A 421 32.25 12.22 18.89
N PHE A 422 31.27 11.74 19.64
CA PHE A 422 31.16 12.01 21.08
C PHE A 422 31.94 10.96 21.86
N ILE A 423 32.86 11.37 22.74
CA ILE A 423 33.55 10.42 23.63
C ILE A 423 32.53 9.82 24.60
N ASN A 424 32.46 8.50 24.66
CA ASN A 424 31.52 7.74 25.48
C ASN A 424 32.13 7.43 26.87
N PRO A 425 31.40 7.60 27.99
CA PRO A 425 30.07 8.21 28.11
C PRO A 425 30.09 9.72 27.85
N SER A 426 29.14 10.19 27.03
CA SER A 426 28.99 11.61 26.75
C SER A 426 28.10 12.28 27.79
N SER A 427 28.53 13.42 28.33
CA SER A 427 27.71 14.26 29.22
C SER A 427 26.83 15.27 28.46
N CYS A 428 26.86 15.25 27.12
CA CYS A 428 26.14 16.21 26.29
C CYS A 428 24.64 15.95 26.35
N SER A 429 23.94 16.75 27.15
CA SER A 429 22.51 16.58 27.44
C SER A 429 21.60 17.56 26.69
N LYS A 430 22.19 18.60 26.11
CA LYS A 430 21.49 19.66 25.38
C LYS A 430 22.23 19.99 24.08
N ILE A 431 21.52 19.89 22.96
CA ILE A 431 21.96 20.33 21.64
C ILE A 431 20.83 21.17 21.05
N ASP A 432 21.09 22.45 20.82
CA ASP A 432 20.10 23.38 20.28
C ASP A 432 19.89 23.17 18.76
N GLY A 433 18.74 23.65 18.26
CA GLY A 433 18.38 23.63 16.84
C GLY A 433 19.50 24.12 15.92
N GLY A 434 19.71 23.42 14.81
CA GLY A 434 20.72 23.72 13.81
C GLY A 434 22.17 23.60 14.28
N ALA A 435 22.47 23.09 15.48
CA ALA A 435 23.85 22.93 15.98
C ALA A 435 24.80 22.27 14.98
N PHE A 436 24.31 21.28 14.21
CA PHE A 436 25.03 20.59 13.15
C PHE A 436 24.50 20.92 11.75
N GLY A 437 23.74 22.00 11.59
CA GLY A 437 23.05 22.33 10.34
C GLY A 437 24.00 22.68 9.20
N TRP A 438 23.54 22.49 7.96
CA TRP A 438 24.25 22.78 6.71
C TRP A 438 25.62 22.11 6.56
N ASN A 439 25.88 21.02 7.30
CA ASN A 439 27.04 20.17 7.06
C ASN A 439 26.73 19.19 5.93
N TYR A 440 26.89 19.65 4.69
CA TYR A 440 26.50 18.90 3.49
C TYR A 440 27.31 17.62 3.26
N ALA A 441 28.47 17.45 3.90
CA ALA A 441 29.31 16.26 3.79
C ALA A 441 29.10 15.23 4.92
N LEU A 442 28.30 15.57 5.95
CA LEU A 442 28.07 14.71 7.11
C LEU A 442 27.12 13.57 6.75
N LYS A 443 27.59 12.33 6.90
CA LYS A 443 26.85 11.12 6.48
C LYS A 443 26.27 10.30 7.63
N GLU A 444 26.99 10.24 8.74
CA GLU A 444 26.63 9.42 9.89
C GLU A 444 26.94 10.15 11.20
N VAL A 445 26.02 10.04 12.16
CA VAL A 445 26.21 10.51 13.54
C VAL A 445 25.62 9.53 14.54
N THR A 446 26.37 9.23 15.59
CA THR A 446 25.82 8.66 16.83
C THR A 446 25.54 9.79 17.82
N LEU A 447 24.28 9.92 18.25
CA LEU A 447 23.85 10.93 19.23
C LEU A 447 24.55 10.70 20.58
N PRO A 448 24.73 11.75 21.41
CA PRO A 448 25.26 11.56 22.75
C PRO A 448 24.25 10.87 23.67
N SER A 449 24.72 9.96 24.51
CA SER A 449 23.85 9.13 25.37
C SER A 449 23.06 9.94 26.40
N ALA A 450 23.55 11.11 26.83
CA ALA A 450 22.85 11.99 27.76
C ALA A 450 21.79 12.92 27.12
N LEU A 451 21.67 12.95 25.77
CA LEU A 451 20.75 13.86 25.07
C LEU A 451 19.30 13.59 25.47
N LYS A 452 18.57 14.64 25.87
CA LYS A 452 17.16 14.50 26.30
C LYS A 452 16.14 14.69 25.19
N GLU A 453 16.43 15.57 24.24
CA GLU A 453 15.52 15.92 23.15
C GLU A 453 16.28 16.02 21.84
N LEU A 454 15.68 15.51 20.76
CA LEU A 454 16.16 15.67 19.40
C LEU A 454 15.28 16.70 18.70
N ASP A 455 15.82 17.91 18.53
CA ASP A 455 15.23 18.99 17.73
C ASP A 455 15.84 19.01 16.31
N LYS A 456 15.64 20.08 15.54
CA LYS A 456 16.14 20.32 14.18
C LYS A 456 17.67 20.53 14.11
N ILE A 457 18.44 19.71 14.81
CA ILE A 457 19.90 19.83 14.96
C ILE A 457 20.66 19.58 13.65
N PHE A 458 20.08 18.79 12.74
CA PHE A 458 20.65 18.40 11.44
C PHE A 458 20.00 19.13 10.24
N THR A 459 19.49 20.33 10.46
CA THR A 459 18.84 21.13 9.40
C THR A 459 19.73 21.20 8.15
N SER A 460 19.21 20.79 6.99
CA SER A 460 19.92 20.82 5.70
C SER A 460 21.22 19.98 5.64
N CYS A 461 21.39 18.96 6.50
CA CYS A 461 22.43 17.95 6.33
C CYS A 461 22.06 16.99 5.20
N SER A 462 22.21 17.45 3.95
CA SER A 462 21.67 16.77 2.78
C SER A 462 22.33 15.43 2.47
N SER A 463 23.51 15.10 3.00
CA SER A 463 24.16 13.79 2.79
C SER A 463 23.97 12.81 3.95
N MET A 464 23.20 13.17 4.97
CA MET A 464 22.96 12.31 6.13
C MET A 464 22.21 11.04 5.69
N GLU A 465 22.80 9.87 5.92
CA GLU A 465 22.20 8.56 5.61
C GLU A 465 21.85 7.78 6.88
N THR A 466 22.60 7.95 7.97
CA THR A 466 22.45 7.17 9.19
C THR A 466 22.50 8.04 10.44
N ILE A 467 21.50 7.89 11.31
CA ILE A 467 21.52 8.43 12.68
C ILE A 467 21.40 7.25 13.65
N ASN A 468 22.35 7.15 14.58
CA ASN A 468 22.34 6.14 15.62
C ASN A 468 22.01 6.76 16.99
N VAL A 469 21.06 6.17 17.68
CA VAL A 469 20.76 6.41 19.10
C VAL A 469 21.54 5.36 19.90
N PRO A 470 22.50 5.75 20.76
CA PRO A 470 23.33 4.80 21.50
C PRO A 470 22.52 4.03 22.56
N ASP A 471 23.07 2.92 23.05
CA ASP A 471 22.50 2.22 24.21
C ASP A 471 22.48 3.11 25.47
N ASN A 472 21.50 2.88 26.34
CA ASN A 472 21.18 3.68 27.52
C ASN A 472 20.92 5.17 27.23
N SER A 473 20.44 5.49 26.02
CA SER A 473 20.13 6.86 25.62
C SER A 473 19.02 7.47 26.48
N LYS A 474 19.24 8.72 26.91
CA LYS A 474 18.28 9.55 27.67
C LYS A 474 17.31 10.34 26.81
N LEU A 475 17.26 10.05 25.51
CA LEU A 475 16.39 10.72 24.55
C LEU A 475 14.93 10.40 24.90
N LYS A 476 14.17 11.41 25.32
CA LYS A 476 12.75 11.31 25.66
C LYS A 476 11.81 11.75 24.55
N THR A 477 12.25 12.73 23.76
CA THR A 477 11.39 13.39 22.76
C THR A 477 12.11 13.61 21.45
N ILE A 478 11.48 13.24 20.34
CA ILE A 478 11.83 13.73 18.99
C ILE A 478 10.81 14.80 18.63
N LYS A 479 11.29 16.04 18.46
CA LYS A 479 10.46 17.24 18.32
C LYS A 479 9.78 17.36 16.97
N ASN A 480 8.78 18.24 16.90
CA ASN A 480 8.04 18.54 15.69
C ASN A 480 8.98 18.88 14.51
N GLY A 481 8.88 18.10 13.43
CA GLY A 481 9.68 18.28 12.22
C GLY A 481 11.18 18.15 12.43
N ALA A 482 11.67 17.47 13.48
CA ALA A 482 13.09 17.39 13.83
C ALA A 482 13.98 16.93 12.66
N LEU A 483 13.50 15.97 11.86
CA LEU A 483 14.26 15.36 10.77
C LEU A 483 13.63 15.59 9.38
N GLN A 484 12.59 16.39 9.25
CA GLN A 484 11.90 16.61 7.96
C GLN A 484 12.80 17.16 6.83
N PHE A 485 14.00 17.67 7.16
CA PHE A 485 14.99 18.21 6.22
C PHE A 485 16.19 17.30 5.97
N THR A 486 16.27 16.12 6.59
CA THR A 486 17.34 15.13 6.35
C THR A 486 16.89 14.12 5.29
N ARG A 487 16.56 14.59 4.09
CA ARG A 487 15.86 13.83 3.03
C ARG A 487 16.59 12.58 2.51
N ASN A 488 17.88 12.45 2.77
CA ASN A 488 18.68 11.27 2.40
C ASN A 488 18.80 10.22 3.52
N LEU A 489 18.16 10.44 4.67
CA LEU A 489 18.20 9.50 5.79
C LEU A 489 17.57 8.16 5.38
N LYS A 490 18.35 7.10 5.50
CA LYS A 490 17.94 5.71 5.24
C LYS A 490 17.67 4.96 6.54
N HIS A 491 18.44 5.26 7.59
CA HIS A 491 18.42 4.51 8.84
C HIS A 491 18.37 5.42 10.06
N PHE A 492 17.42 5.17 10.95
CA PHE A 492 17.37 5.73 12.30
C PHE A 492 17.40 4.57 13.31
N ASN A 493 18.57 4.30 13.87
CA ASN A 493 18.85 3.05 14.57
C ASN A 493 18.91 3.25 16.08
N PHE A 494 18.27 2.37 16.84
CA PHE A 494 18.49 2.25 18.28
C PHE A 494 19.47 1.11 18.55
N GLN A 495 20.65 1.44 19.10
CA GLN A 495 21.71 0.47 19.39
C GLN A 495 21.47 -0.33 20.68
N GLY A 496 20.43 0.04 21.46
CA GLY A 496 20.07 -0.62 22.71
C GLY A 496 18.83 0.01 23.35
N SER A 497 18.86 0.13 24.67
CA SER A 497 17.80 0.76 25.45
C SER A 497 17.75 2.29 25.22
N CYS A 498 16.53 2.83 25.22
CA CYS A 498 16.28 4.25 25.01
C CYS A 498 15.04 4.69 25.80
N ASP A 499 15.11 5.87 26.41
CA ASP A 499 14.05 6.47 27.22
C ASP A 499 12.98 7.20 26.36
N LEU A 500 12.89 6.92 25.04
CA LEU A 500 12.02 7.64 24.11
C LEU A 500 10.55 7.41 24.43
N GLU A 501 9.85 8.50 24.74
CA GLU A 501 8.43 8.52 25.14
C GLU A 501 7.54 9.13 24.05
N THR A 502 8.02 10.15 23.34
CA THR A 502 7.21 10.95 22.40
C THR A 502 7.92 11.18 21.07
N ILE A 503 7.21 10.91 19.97
CA ILE A 503 7.56 11.37 18.62
C ILE A 503 6.49 12.41 18.26
N GLU A 504 6.86 13.68 18.18
CA GLU A 504 5.93 14.78 17.89
C GLU A 504 5.54 14.85 16.40
N ASP A 505 4.62 15.74 16.07
CA ASP A 505 4.02 15.89 14.74
C ASP A 505 5.09 16.13 13.66
N GLY A 506 4.96 15.45 12.51
CA GLY A 506 5.87 15.60 11.37
C GLY A 506 7.37 15.28 11.61
N ALA A 507 7.75 14.67 12.74
CA ALA A 507 9.16 14.45 13.12
C ALA A 507 10.03 13.83 12.01
N PHE A 508 9.48 12.88 11.25
CA PHE A 508 10.11 12.15 10.13
C PHE A 508 9.39 12.43 8.79
N GLN A 509 8.63 13.51 8.67
CA GLN A 509 7.80 13.75 7.49
C GLN A 509 8.62 13.85 6.19
N ASN A 510 8.13 13.19 5.14
CA ASN A 510 8.68 13.14 3.79
C ASN A 510 10.16 12.70 3.73
N LEU A 511 10.53 11.74 4.59
CA LEU A 511 11.78 11.00 4.49
C LEU A 511 11.62 9.83 3.51
N ASP A 512 11.50 10.15 2.23
CA ASP A 512 11.20 9.19 1.15
C ASP A 512 12.19 8.01 1.06
N LYS A 513 13.39 8.11 1.66
CA LYS A 513 14.42 7.06 1.69
C LYS A 513 14.51 6.26 3.01
N LEU A 514 13.74 6.61 4.04
CA LEU A 514 13.75 5.87 5.30
C LEU A 514 13.22 4.46 5.05
N GLU A 515 14.00 3.43 5.38
CA GLU A 515 13.68 2.04 4.99
C GLU A 515 12.82 1.30 6.05
N GLY A 516 12.94 1.70 7.31
CA GLY A 516 12.21 1.09 8.41
C GLY A 516 12.33 1.88 9.71
N PHE A 517 11.44 1.61 10.66
CA PHE A 517 11.52 2.19 12.00
C PHE A 517 11.16 1.16 13.08
N ASN A 518 12.03 1.04 14.09
CA ASN A 518 11.84 0.15 15.23
C ASN A 518 11.46 0.98 16.45
N PHE A 519 10.18 0.99 16.83
CA PHE A 519 9.68 1.78 17.94
C PHE A 519 10.16 1.19 19.29
N PRO A 520 10.87 1.98 20.13
CA PRO A 520 11.21 1.57 21.48
C PRO A 520 9.96 1.35 22.34
N LYS A 521 10.07 0.46 23.34
CA LYS A 521 8.94 0.05 24.17
C LYS A 521 8.26 1.19 24.95
N ASN A 522 9.01 2.25 25.28
CA ASN A 522 8.54 3.37 26.08
C ASN A 522 7.77 4.41 25.27
N VAL A 523 7.68 4.27 23.93
CA VAL A 523 6.93 5.21 23.10
C VAL A 523 5.45 5.14 23.46
N THR A 524 4.90 6.26 23.92
CA THR A 524 3.49 6.41 24.31
C THR A 524 2.66 7.09 23.22
N THR A 525 3.31 7.95 22.42
CA THR A 525 2.66 8.85 21.45
C THR A 525 3.45 8.93 20.15
N ILE A 526 2.76 8.73 19.03
CA ILE A 526 3.21 9.10 17.69
C ILE A 526 2.33 10.25 17.20
N GLY A 527 2.95 11.39 16.90
CA GLY A 527 2.31 12.62 16.46
C GLY A 527 1.59 12.50 15.12
N SER A 528 0.73 13.48 14.84
CA SER A 528 0.06 13.58 13.54
C SER A 528 1.10 13.74 12.43
N ASN A 529 0.91 13.03 11.32
CA ASN A 529 1.84 13.06 10.18
C ASN A 529 3.30 12.73 10.50
N ALA A 530 3.61 12.11 11.65
CA ALA A 530 4.99 11.89 12.11
C ALA A 530 5.90 11.22 11.07
N PHE A 531 5.39 10.23 10.33
CA PHE A 531 6.09 9.52 9.26
C PHE A 531 5.41 9.72 7.89
N ASN A 532 4.55 10.72 7.75
CA ASN A 532 3.81 10.93 6.50
C ASN A 532 4.79 11.10 5.32
N GLY A 533 4.62 10.30 4.26
CA GLY A 533 5.46 10.36 3.05
C GLY A 533 6.76 9.56 3.11
N CYS A 534 6.98 8.71 4.12
CA CYS A 534 8.12 7.78 4.18
C CYS A 534 7.96 6.60 3.21
N LYS A 535 7.98 6.87 1.90
CA LYS A 535 7.62 5.93 0.83
C LYS A 535 8.47 4.66 0.75
N SER A 536 9.73 4.69 1.18
CA SER A 536 10.60 3.50 1.22
C SER A 536 10.47 2.68 2.51
N MET A 537 9.65 3.14 3.47
CA MET A 537 9.56 2.53 4.79
C MET A 537 8.72 1.25 4.72
N ALA A 538 9.40 0.13 4.44
CA ALA A 538 8.77 -1.17 4.24
C ALA A 538 8.30 -1.82 5.56
N THR A 539 8.92 -1.44 6.67
CA THR A 539 8.64 -2.02 8.00
C THR A 539 8.50 -0.96 9.09
N ALA A 540 7.53 -1.17 9.97
CA ALA A 540 7.34 -0.43 11.22
C ALA A 540 7.08 -1.47 12.31
N THR A 541 8.01 -1.62 13.25
CA THR A 541 7.93 -2.66 14.29
C THR A 541 7.79 -2.06 15.68
N PHE A 542 6.93 -2.66 16.50
CA PHE A 542 6.76 -2.33 17.90
C PHE A 542 7.29 -3.49 18.74
N LYS A 543 7.92 -3.20 19.88
CA LYS A 543 8.24 -4.25 20.86
C LYS A 543 6.97 -4.84 21.47
N ASP A 544 7.02 -6.11 21.86
CA ASP A 544 5.89 -6.81 22.48
C ASP A 544 5.39 -6.14 23.76
N ASP A 545 6.29 -5.46 24.48
CA ASP A 545 6.01 -4.68 25.70
C ASP A 545 5.82 -3.18 25.43
N ALA A 546 5.51 -2.78 24.19
CA ALA A 546 5.22 -1.39 23.83
C ALA A 546 4.02 -0.84 24.63
N ILE A 547 4.05 0.46 24.97
CA ILE A 547 3.00 1.13 25.77
C ILE A 547 2.20 2.18 24.99
N ILE A 548 2.34 2.24 23.67
CA ILE A 548 1.64 3.18 22.79
C ILE A 548 0.13 2.93 22.81
N THR A 549 -0.67 3.98 23.04
CA THR A 549 -2.14 3.84 23.15
C THR A 549 -2.87 4.27 21.89
N THR A 550 -2.32 5.21 21.12
CA THR A 550 -2.98 5.81 19.96
C THR A 550 -1.99 5.98 18.81
N ILE A 551 -2.38 5.58 17.62
CA ILE A 551 -1.73 5.98 16.37
C ILE A 551 -2.56 7.12 15.78
N LYS A 552 -2.00 8.34 15.84
CA LYS A 552 -2.71 9.58 15.47
C LYS A 552 -2.97 9.74 13.98
N ALA A 553 -3.80 10.72 13.64
CA ALA A 553 -4.17 11.03 12.28
C ALA A 553 -2.96 11.20 11.34
N GLY A 554 -2.97 10.49 10.21
CA GLY A 554 -1.90 10.54 9.20
C GLY A 554 -0.52 10.06 9.65
N ALA A 555 -0.36 9.51 10.86
CA ALA A 555 0.94 9.23 11.47
C ALA A 555 1.86 8.36 10.60
N LEU A 556 1.31 7.38 9.88
CA LEU A 556 2.00 6.46 8.96
C LEU A 556 1.41 6.53 7.55
N ALA A 557 0.81 7.67 7.16
CA ALA A 557 0.27 7.86 5.82
C ALA A 557 1.38 7.91 4.75
N ASP A 558 1.06 7.50 3.52
CA ASP A 558 1.95 7.55 2.35
C ASP A 558 3.29 6.79 2.59
N CYS A 559 3.26 5.75 3.41
CA CYS A 559 4.42 4.90 3.75
C CYS A 559 4.48 3.64 2.88
N GLY A 560 5.68 3.10 2.67
CA GLY A 560 5.92 1.87 1.89
C GLY A 560 5.60 0.55 2.59
N LEU A 561 4.79 0.56 3.66
CA LEU A 561 4.57 -0.60 4.52
C LEU A 561 3.93 -1.76 3.74
N THR A 562 4.46 -2.98 3.88
CA THR A 562 3.88 -4.18 3.26
C THR A 562 2.91 -4.91 4.18
N SER A 563 3.18 -4.88 5.49
CA SER A 563 2.29 -5.39 6.53
C SER A 563 2.49 -4.60 7.83
N ILE A 564 1.48 -4.63 8.71
CA ILE A 564 1.65 -4.11 10.07
C ILE A 564 0.86 -4.91 11.10
N SER A 565 1.52 -5.20 12.23
CA SER A 565 0.89 -5.77 13.42
C SER A 565 0.76 -4.67 14.48
N ILE A 566 -0.49 -4.33 14.80
CA ILE A 566 -0.82 -3.33 15.80
C ILE A 566 -0.60 -3.96 17.19
N PRO A 567 0.26 -3.39 18.06
CA PRO A 567 0.59 -4.04 19.33
C PRO A 567 -0.58 -4.01 20.32
N ASN A 568 -0.52 -4.87 21.34
CA ASN A 568 -1.57 -5.03 22.36
C ASN A 568 -1.84 -3.75 23.17
N SER A 569 -0.96 -2.76 23.16
CA SER A 569 -1.17 -1.50 23.88
C SER A 569 -2.05 -0.50 23.14
N VAL A 570 -2.17 -0.61 21.82
CA VAL A 570 -2.93 0.36 21.01
C VAL A 570 -4.42 0.12 21.18
N LYS A 571 -5.12 1.20 21.53
CA LYS A 571 -6.57 1.26 21.66
C LYS A 571 -7.25 1.91 20.46
N THR A 572 -6.59 2.91 19.87
CA THR A 572 -7.21 3.77 18.85
C THR A 572 -6.32 3.91 17.62
N LEU A 573 -6.91 3.66 16.44
CA LEU A 573 -6.38 4.04 15.14
C LEU A 573 -7.21 5.21 14.60
N GLU A 574 -6.59 6.39 14.51
CA GLU A 574 -7.28 7.59 14.05
C GLU A 574 -7.41 7.65 12.51
N LYS A 575 -8.10 8.69 12.06
CA LYS A 575 -8.35 8.98 10.63
C LYS A 575 -7.05 8.94 9.83
N GLU A 576 -7.06 8.24 8.70
CA GLU A 576 -5.97 8.24 7.72
C GLU A 576 -4.60 7.79 8.27
N ALA A 577 -4.54 7.12 9.44
CA ALA A 577 -3.28 6.71 10.04
C ALA A 577 -2.38 5.90 9.09
N PHE A 578 -2.96 5.16 8.14
CA PHE A 578 -2.27 4.39 7.10
C PHE A 578 -2.75 4.75 5.68
N ARG A 579 -3.23 5.98 5.47
CA ARG A 579 -3.73 6.41 4.15
C ARG A 579 -2.66 6.22 3.09
N ASN A 580 -3.02 5.67 1.93
CA ASN A 580 -2.16 5.51 0.76
C ASN A 580 -0.86 4.75 1.04
N CYS A 581 -0.89 3.80 1.98
CA CYS A 581 0.14 2.77 2.10
C CYS A 581 -0.08 1.74 0.98
N SER A 582 0.24 2.11 -0.27
CA SER A 582 -0.13 1.33 -1.45
C SER A 582 0.50 -0.05 -1.51
N ALA A 583 1.62 -0.29 -0.79
CA ALA A 583 2.24 -1.62 -0.71
C ALA A 583 1.61 -2.54 0.35
N LEU A 584 0.70 -2.02 1.19
CA LEU A 584 0.18 -2.71 2.37
C LEU A 584 -0.81 -3.80 1.94
N THR A 585 -0.49 -5.07 2.22
CA THR A 585 -1.36 -6.21 1.90
C THR A 585 -2.13 -6.72 3.12
N THR A 586 -1.56 -6.58 4.32
CA THR A 586 -2.11 -7.20 5.54
C THR A 586 -1.97 -6.31 6.77
N VAL A 587 -3.04 -6.23 7.56
CA VAL A 587 -3.04 -5.58 8.87
C VAL A 587 -3.54 -6.58 9.92
N ASN A 588 -2.85 -6.64 11.07
CA ASN A 588 -3.29 -7.44 12.21
C ASN A 588 -3.64 -6.53 13.39
N LEU A 589 -4.91 -6.52 13.80
CA LEU A 589 -5.41 -5.78 14.96
C LEU A 589 -5.34 -6.66 16.21
N SER A 590 -4.81 -6.11 17.29
CA SER A 590 -4.75 -6.79 18.58
C SER A 590 -6.12 -6.87 19.27
N LYS A 591 -6.20 -7.69 20.32
CA LYS A 591 -7.42 -7.83 21.14
C LYS A 591 -7.88 -6.57 21.88
N ASN A 592 -6.98 -5.59 22.02
CA ASN A 592 -7.22 -4.36 22.78
C ASN A 592 -7.56 -3.15 21.90
N VAL A 593 -7.59 -3.30 20.57
CA VAL A 593 -8.05 -2.22 19.68
C VAL A 593 -9.54 -2.00 19.93
N GLU A 594 -9.87 -0.79 20.40
CA GLU A 594 -11.22 -0.38 20.79
C GLU A 594 -11.90 0.49 19.72
N SER A 595 -11.12 1.21 18.89
CA SER A 595 -11.63 2.13 17.87
C SER A 595 -10.72 2.16 16.64
N VAL A 596 -11.33 1.97 15.47
CA VAL A 596 -10.71 2.12 14.14
C VAL A 596 -11.53 3.11 13.35
N SER A 597 -10.90 4.19 12.87
CA SER A 597 -11.57 5.11 11.96
C SER A 597 -11.87 4.41 10.63
N PRO A 598 -13.08 4.58 10.05
CA PRO A 598 -13.38 4.09 8.71
C PRO A 598 -12.51 4.68 7.58
N GLU A 599 -11.71 5.71 7.88
CA GLU A 599 -10.78 6.30 6.91
C GLU A 599 -9.32 5.86 7.14
N THR A 600 -9.06 4.95 8.08
CA THR A 600 -7.69 4.56 8.48
C THR A 600 -6.84 4.01 7.32
N PHE A 601 -7.44 3.23 6.40
CA PHE A 601 -6.75 2.55 5.28
C PHE A 601 -7.15 3.07 3.90
N LYS A 602 -7.60 4.32 3.83
CA LYS A 602 -8.00 4.97 2.56
C LYS A 602 -6.86 4.86 1.52
N TYR A 603 -7.17 4.50 0.27
CA TYR A 603 -6.21 4.28 -0.83
C TYR A 603 -5.18 3.14 -0.66
N CYS A 604 -5.40 2.22 0.28
CA CYS A 604 -4.57 1.00 0.37
C CYS A 604 -5.05 -0.05 -0.65
N GLU A 605 -4.85 0.21 -1.96
CA GLU A 605 -5.41 -0.59 -3.06
C GLU A 605 -4.96 -2.06 -3.08
N HIS A 606 -3.86 -2.41 -2.42
CA HIS A 606 -3.36 -3.79 -2.32
C HIS A 606 -3.70 -4.49 -1.00
N LEU A 607 -4.42 -3.83 -0.09
CA LEU A 607 -4.82 -4.43 1.19
C LEU A 607 -5.84 -5.53 0.94
N THR A 608 -5.50 -6.78 1.26
CA THR A 608 -6.36 -7.96 1.06
C THR A 608 -6.93 -8.50 2.37
N ALA A 609 -6.35 -8.15 3.52
CA ALA A 609 -6.83 -8.62 4.81
C ALA A 609 -6.58 -7.63 5.97
N ILE A 610 -7.64 -7.38 6.73
CA ILE A 610 -7.60 -6.77 8.07
C ILE A 610 -7.99 -7.86 9.06
N ASN A 611 -7.00 -8.52 9.65
CA ASN A 611 -7.20 -9.57 10.64
C ASN A 611 -7.45 -8.96 12.01
N VAL A 612 -8.28 -9.61 12.82
CA VAL A 612 -8.58 -9.21 14.19
C VAL A 612 -8.33 -10.41 15.09
N ASP A 613 -7.63 -10.18 16.20
CA ASP A 613 -7.48 -11.17 17.26
C ASP A 613 -8.86 -11.69 17.73
N LYS A 614 -9.01 -13.02 17.87
CA LYS A 614 -10.27 -13.67 18.23
C LYS A 614 -10.78 -13.28 19.62
N GLU A 615 -9.94 -12.72 20.49
CA GLU A 615 -10.32 -12.18 21.80
C GLU A 615 -10.77 -10.70 21.75
N ASN A 616 -10.74 -10.03 20.59
CA ASN A 616 -11.19 -8.65 20.48
C ASN A 616 -12.70 -8.54 20.75
N THR A 617 -13.09 -7.57 21.58
CA THR A 617 -14.49 -7.39 22.03
C THR A 617 -15.27 -6.33 21.24
N LYS A 618 -14.63 -5.64 20.29
CA LYS A 618 -15.20 -4.55 19.48
C LYS A 618 -15.34 -4.91 18.01
N TYR A 619 -14.36 -5.62 17.49
CA TYR A 619 -14.27 -5.98 16.09
C TYR A 619 -14.16 -7.49 15.91
N SER A 620 -14.45 -7.94 14.71
CA SER A 620 -14.14 -9.28 14.25
C SER A 620 -13.61 -9.19 12.82
N SER A 621 -12.99 -10.28 12.34
CA SER A 621 -12.56 -10.38 10.95
C SER A 621 -13.01 -11.70 10.35
N VAL A 622 -13.59 -11.62 9.16
CA VAL A 622 -14.06 -12.77 8.39
C VAL A 622 -13.63 -12.56 6.94
N ASP A 623 -12.93 -13.53 6.37
CA ASP A 623 -12.33 -13.44 5.02
C ASP A 623 -11.47 -12.17 4.79
N GLY A 624 -10.86 -11.64 5.87
CA GLY A 624 -10.06 -10.42 5.85
C GLY A 624 -10.88 -9.12 5.93
N TYR A 625 -12.21 -9.18 5.98
CA TYR A 625 -13.08 -8.01 6.15
C TYR A 625 -13.14 -7.59 7.62
N LEU A 626 -13.05 -6.29 7.90
CA LEU A 626 -13.23 -5.78 9.25
C LEU A 626 -14.72 -5.60 9.52
N LEU A 627 -15.22 -6.29 10.55
CA LEU A 627 -16.62 -6.28 10.94
C LEU A 627 -16.77 -5.80 12.39
N SER A 628 -17.99 -5.42 12.78
CA SER A 628 -18.37 -5.33 14.19
C SER A 628 -18.16 -6.67 14.89
N HIS A 629 -18.02 -6.67 16.22
CA HIS A 629 -17.82 -7.90 16.99
C HIS A 629 -18.92 -8.96 16.75
N ASP A 630 -20.17 -8.53 16.63
CA ASP A 630 -21.34 -9.38 16.35
C ASP A 630 -21.48 -9.79 14.86
N LYS A 631 -20.55 -9.33 14.00
CA LYS A 631 -20.53 -9.58 12.54
C LYS A 631 -21.77 -9.03 11.81
N GLU A 632 -22.50 -8.06 12.40
CA GLU A 632 -23.69 -7.46 11.80
C GLU A 632 -23.40 -6.18 10.97
N GLU A 633 -22.24 -5.56 11.12
CA GLU A 633 -21.84 -4.38 10.34
C GLU A 633 -20.49 -4.60 9.65
N LEU A 634 -20.43 -4.33 8.34
CA LEU A 634 -19.17 -4.20 7.62
C LEU A 634 -18.56 -2.84 7.92
N ILE A 635 -17.48 -2.82 8.70
CA ILE A 635 -16.79 -1.59 9.09
C ILE A 635 -15.89 -1.10 7.95
N LEU A 636 -15.07 -2.00 7.40
CA LEU A 636 -14.09 -1.68 6.37
C LEU A 636 -13.88 -2.85 5.42
N PHE A 637 -13.94 -2.57 4.12
CA PHE A 637 -13.55 -3.49 3.06
C PHE A 637 -12.07 -3.24 2.67
N PRO A 638 -11.22 -4.27 2.68
CA PRO A 638 -9.84 -4.17 2.21
C PRO A 638 -9.83 -4.08 0.67
N HIS A 639 -9.37 -2.97 0.09
CA HIS A 639 -9.58 -2.67 -1.34
C HIS A 639 -9.04 -3.75 -2.30
N GLY A 640 -7.91 -4.37 -1.96
CA GLY A 640 -7.29 -5.45 -2.72
C GLY A 640 -8.08 -6.76 -2.74
N LYS A 641 -9.19 -6.86 -1.98
CA LYS A 641 -10.15 -7.98 -2.07
C LYS A 641 -11.14 -7.86 -3.22
N ALA A 642 -11.20 -6.72 -3.92
CA ALA A 642 -12.07 -6.57 -5.07
C ALA A 642 -11.70 -7.61 -6.14
N SER A 643 -12.71 -8.35 -6.63
CA SER A 643 -12.53 -9.41 -7.62
C SER A 643 -13.20 -9.04 -8.93
N GLU A 644 -12.62 -9.48 -10.05
CA GLU A 644 -13.24 -9.40 -11.37
C GLU A 644 -14.47 -10.29 -11.49
N HIS A 645 -14.46 -11.45 -10.82
CA HIS A 645 -15.54 -12.44 -10.89
C HIS A 645 -16.71 -12.08 -9.96
N PHE A 646 -16.45 -11.92 -8.66
CA PHE A 646 -17.47 -11.54 -7.68
C PHE A 646 -16.86 -11.05 -6.37
N THR A 647 -17.40 -9.97 -5.81
CA THR A 647 -17.06 -9.46 -4.47
C THR A 647 -18.22 -9.71 -3.52
N LEU A 648 -18.24 -10.89 -2.90
CA LEU A 648 -19.31 -11.34 -2.00
C LEU A 648 -19.07 -10.87 -0.56
N LEU A 649 -20.05 -10.18 0.03
CA LEU A 649 -19.96 -9.73 1.42
C LEU A 649 -20.52 -10.77 2.41
N PRO A 650 -20.11 -10.75 3.69
CA PRO A 650 -20.51 -11.78 4.66
C PRO A 650 -22.03 -11.83 4.88
N PRO A 651 -22.64 -13.03 4.86
CA PRO A 651 -24.11 -13.19 4.92
C PRO A 651 -24.74 -12.84 6.28
N SER A 652 -23.92 -12.56 7.30
CA SER A 652 -24.38 -12.11 8.61
C SER A 652 -24.68 -10.61 8.67
N ILE A 653 -24.07 -9.80 7.80
CA ILE A 653 -24.16 -8.34 7.92
C ILE A 653 -25.58 -7.84 7.61
N LYS A 654 -26.02 -6.87 8.40
CA LYS A 654 -27.25 -6.10 8.21
C LYS A 654 -26.97 -4.68 7.74
N LYS A 655 -25.75 -4.19 7.90
CA LYS A 655 -25.34 -2.84 7.54
C LYS A 655 -24.01 -2.83 6.81
N ILE A 656 -23.93 -2.06 5.73
CA ILE A 656 -22.68 -1.61 5.16
C ILE A 656 -22.34 -0.28 5.84
N GLY A 657 -21.27 -0.26 6.62
CA GLY A 657 -20.88 0.86 7.46
C GLY A 657 -20.48 2.11 6.67
N ASN A 658 -20.30 3.20 7.39
CA ASN A 658 -19.81 4.44 6.81
C ASN A 658 -18.41 4.22 6.21
N TYR A 659 -18.17 4.75 5.02
CA TYR A 659 -16.88 4.67 4.30
C TYR A 659 -16.37 3.24 3.99
N ALA A 660 -17.20 2.20 4.12
CA ALA A 660 -16.75 0.82 4.03
C ALA A 660 -15.96 0.46 2.75
N PHE A 661 -16.34 1.01 1.59
CA PHE A 661 -15.62 0.87 0.30
C PHE A 661 -15.13 2.22 -0.22
N TYR A 662 -14.99 3.23 0.64
CA TYR A 662 -14.73 4.61 0.23
C TYR A 662 -13.52 4.71 -0.70
N GLU A 663 -13.78 5.17 -1.94
CA GLU A 663 -12.80 5.31 -3.01
C GLU A 663 -12.06 4.01 -3.40
N CYS A 664 -12.69 2.84 -3.21
CA CYS A 664 -12.18 1.57 -3.72
C CYS A 664 -12.23 1.55 -5.25
N VAL A 665 -11.14 1.97 -5.90
CA VAL A 665 -11.08 2.09 -7.37
C VAL A 665 -11.03 0.72 -8.02
N GLY A 666 -10.47 -0.30 -7.35
CA GLY A 666 -10.47 -1.69 -7.84
C GLY A 666 -11.86 -2.35 -7.89
N LEU A 667 -12.87 -1.83 -7.17
CA LEU A 667 -14.19 -2.46 -7.08
C LEU A 667 -14.97 -2.32 -8.40
N LYS A 668 -15.25 -3.45 -9.06
CA LYS A 668 -16.08 -3.52 -10.29
C LYS A 668 -17.47 -4.07 -10.07
N ASN A 669 -17.61 -4.97 -9.12
CA ASN A 669 -18.86 -5.61 -8.76
C ASN A 669 -18.95 -5.78 -7.25
N VAL A 670 -20.16 -5.89 -6.71
CA VAL A 670 -20.39 -6.28 -5.31
C VAL A 670 -21.70 -7.07 -5.17
N VAL A 671 -21.66 -8.16 -4.43
CA VAL A 671 -22.82 -9.00 -4.10
C VAL A 671 -23.23 -8.72 -2.65
N ILE A 672 -24.35 -8.04 -2.49
CA ILE A 672 -24.92 -7.62 -1.21
C ILE A 672 -25.82 -8.75 -0.67
N PRO A 673 -25.54 -9.31 0.51
CA PRO A 673 -26.19 -10.51 1.02
C PRO A 673 -27.60 -10.24 1.55
N ASN A 674 -28.30 -11.33 1.89
CA ASN A 674 -29.75 -11.31 2.04
C ASN A 674 -30.31 -10.46 3.21
N LYS A 675 -29.49 -10.21 4.23
CA LYS A 675 -29.87 -9.51 5.46
C LYS A 675 -29.55 -8.02 5.48
N VAL A 676 -28.92 -7.46 4.45
CA VAL A 676 -28.56 -6.05 4.44
C VAL A 676 -29.80 -5.17 4.35
N GLU A 677 -29.90 -4.22 5.27
CA GLU A 677 -31.02 -3.28 5.36
C GLU A 677 -30.57 -1.80 5.32
N GLU A 678 -29.28 -1.51 5.48
CA GLU A 678 -28.76 -0.13 5.58
C GLU A 678 -27.40 0.02 4.87
N ILE A 679 -27.20 1.17 4.21
CA ILE A 679 -25.94 1.58 3.57
C ILE A 679 -25.54 2.95 4.12
N GLY A 680 -24.39 3.01 4.80
CA GLY A 680 -23.90 4.18 5.51
C GLY A 680 -23.39 5.32 4.64
N GLU A 681 -22.99 6.40 5.30
CA GLU A 681 -22.36 7.58 4.69
C GLU A 681 -21.17 7.19 3.84
N ARG A 682 -21.11 7.70 2.60
CA ARG A 682 -19.98 7.50 1.66
C ARG A 682 -19.53 6.04 1.45
N ALA A 683 -20.40 5.07 1.75
CA ALA A 683 -20.04 3.66 1.71
C ALA A 683 -19.42 3.22 0.37
N PHE A 684 -19.92 3.72 -0.76
CA PHE A 684 -19.42 3.46 -2.12
C PHE A 684 -18.99 4.74 -2.84
N TYR A 685 -18.74 5.84 -2.11
CA TYR A 685 -18.42 7.10 -2.75
C TYR A 685 -17.09 6.98 -3.49
N ASN A 686 -17.08 7.39 -4.76
CA ASN A 686 -15.91 7.35 -5.66
C ASN A 686 -15.34 5.95 -5.96
N CYS A 687 -16.12 4.85 -5.84
CA CYS A 687 -15.75 3.55 -6.43
C CYS A 687 -15.92 3.58 -7.96
N LYS A 688 -15.07 4.33 -8.66
CA LYS A 688 -15.28 4.75 -10.06
C LYS A 688 -15.50 3.62 -11.07
N ASN A 689 -15.00 2.41 -10.78
CA ASN A 689 -15.10 1.26 -11.69
C ASN A 689 -16.29 0.33 -11.36
N LEU A 690 -17.06 0.62 -10.31
CA LEU A 690 -18.22 -0.17 -9.93
C LEU A 690 -19.27 -0.05 -11.03
N ASN A 691 -19.62 -1.19 -11.62
CA ASN A 691 -20.55 -1.29 -12.74
C ASN A 691 -21.65 -2.34 -12.53
N THR A 692 -21.52 -3.18 -11.50
CA THR A 692 -22.50 -4.22 -11.18
C THR A 692 -22.77 -4.27 -9.68
N ILE A 693 -24.04 -4.21 -9.26
CA ILE A 693 -24.44 -4.52 -7.89
C ILE A 693 -25.50 -5.62 -7.94
N THR A 694 -25.26 -6.70 -7.21
CA THR A 694 -26.21 -7.81 -7.09
C THR A 694 -26.77 -7.85 -5.68
N PHE A 695 -28.08 -7.69 -5.54
CA PHE A 695 -28.77 -7.79 -4.26
C PHE A 695 -29.40 -9.18 -4.09
N LEU A 696 -28.88 -9.95 -3.13
CA LEU A 696 -29.50 -11.19 -2.65
C LEU A 696 -30.52 -10.93 -1.54
N CYS A 697 -30.84 -9.65 -1.26
CA CYS A 697 -31.69 -9.19 -0.17
C CYS A 697 -33.11 -9.80 -0.20
N ASP A 698 -33.58 -10.28 0.95
CA ASP A 698 -34.95 -10.79 1.10
C ASP A 698 -35.99 -9.66 0.96
N LYS A 699 -35.57 -8.40 1.17
CA LYS A 699 -36.34 -7.18 0.97
C LYS A 699 -35.51 -6.15 0.21
N MET A 700 -36.17 -5.28 -0.56
CA MET A 700 -35.50 -4.09 -1.10
C MET A 700 -34.96 -3.23 0.05
N ILE A 701 -33.72 -2.77 -0.06
CA ILE A 701 -33.16 -1.80 0.90
C ILE A 701 -33.94 -0.49 0.73
N ASP A 702 -34.54 -0.01 1.82
CA ASP A 702 -35.28 1.25 1.81
C ASP A 702 -34.31 2.41 1.46
N PRO A 703 -34.56 3.22 0.41
CA PRO A 703 -33.72 4.37 0.11
C PRO A 703 -33.55 5.36 1.26
N ALA A 704 -34.48 5.41 2.22
CA ALA A 704 -34.33 6.23 3.43
C ALA A 704 -33.20 5.72 4.37
N LYS A 705 -32.81 4.46 4.24
CA LYS A 705 -31.67 3.82 4.92
C LYS A 705 -30.39 3.81 4.07
N ILE A 706 -30.39 4.54 2.95
CA ILE A 706 -29.19 4.82 2.14
C ILE A 706 -28.91 6.31 2.28
N ASN A 707 -27.70 6.69 2.68
CA ASN A 707 -27.38 8.10 2.87
C ASN A 707 -27.42 8.85 1.52
N GLN A 708 -28.20 9.93 1.45
CA GLN A 708 -28.37 10.78 0.27
C GLN A 708 -28.03 12.26 0.54
N GLU A 709 -27.61 12.60 1.76
CA GLU A 709 -27.24 13.97 2.16
C GLU A 709 -26.04 14.46 1.35
N GLU A 710 -26.07 15.72 0.91
CA GLU A 710 -24.97 16.32 0.16
C GLU A 710 -23.64 16.19 0.92
N ASN A 711 -22.57 15.88 0.20
CA ASN A 711 -21.26 15.49 0.73
C ASN A 711 -21.20 14.19 1.54
N LYS A 712 -22.32 13.55 1.90
CA LYS A 712 -22.35 12.29 2.68
C LYS A 712 -23.01 11.12 1.95
N ARG A 713 -23.44 11.32 0.71
CA ARG A 713 -24.15 10.34 -0.11
C ARG A 713 -23.36 9.03 -0.17
N SER A 714 -24.06 7.89 -0.02
CA SER A 714 -23.45 6.56 -0.12
C SER A 714 -22.89 6.30 -1.52
N PHE A 715 -23.59 6.75 -2.56
CA PHE A 715 -23.19 6.68 -3.96
C PHE A 715 -22.94 8.09 -4.49
N ASP A 716 -21.81 8.28 -5.17
CA ASP A 716 -21.46 9.56 -5.77
C ASP A 716 -22.34 9.83 -7.01
N ASN A 717 -23.09 10.93 -6.99
CA ASN A 717 -23.99 11.33 -8.08
C ASN A 717 -23.41 12.43 -8.98
N GLY A 718 -22.13 12.77 -8.83
CA GLY A 718 -21.44 13.76 -9.65
C GLY A 718 -21.70 15.22 -9.27
N SER A 719 -22.48 15.51 -8.22
CA SER A 719 -22.86 16.89 -7.85
C SER A 719 -21.68 17.78 -7.45
N ALA A 720 -20.50 17.19 -7.20
CA ALA A 720 -19.25 17.90 -6.85
C ALA A 720 -18.21 17.91 -7.98
N GLY A 721 -18.64 17.76 -9.24
CA GLY A 721 -17.72 17.68 -10.40
C GLY A 721 -17.07 16.30 -10.57
N THR A 722 -17.59 15.29 -9.89
CA THR A 722 -17.15 13.89 -9.91
C THR A 722 -17.97 13.04 -10.90
N THR A 723 -17.63 11.75 -11.05
CA THR A 723 -18.38 10.83 -11.91
C THR A 723 -19.73 10.50 -11.28
N ASN A 724 -20.82 10.65 -12.04
CA ASN A 724 -22.14 10.14 -11.64
C ASN A 724 -22.15 8.60 -11.67
N MET A 725 -21.79 7.97 -10.55
CA MET A 725 -21.60 6.52 -10.47
C MET A 725 -22.87 5.72 -10.77
N PRO A 726 -24.07 6.05 -10.23
CA PRO A 726 -25.30 5.32 -10.52
C PRO A 726 -25.52 5.05 -12.02
N THR A 727 -25.23 6.04 -12.88
CA THR A 727 -25.44 5.91 -14.34
C THR A 727 -24.56 4.87 -15.03
N ASN A 728 -23.55 4.31 -14.35
CA ASN A 728 -22.69 3.26 -14.86
C ASN A 728 -22.99 1.87 -14.27
N ILE A 729 -23.90 1.78 -13.29
CA ILE A 729 -24.13 0.57 -12.49
C ILE A 729 -25.39 -0.16 -12.94
N ASN A 730 -25.22 -1.40 -13.43
CA ASN A 730 -26.29 -2.36 -13.62
C ASN A 730 -26.65 -3.01 -12.27
N ILE A 731 -27.93 -3.00 -11.90
CA ILE A 731 -28.44 -3.69 -10.71
C ILE A 731 -29.01 -5.06 -11.11
N TYR A 732 -28.68 -6.11 -10.36
CA TYR A 732 -29.32 -7.42 -10.44
C TYR A 732 -30.00 -7.76 -9.12
N VAL A 733 -31.24 -8.23 -9.17
CA VAL A 733 -32.03 -8.60 -7.99
C VAL A 733 -32.69 -9.97 -8.19
N ARG A 734 -33.20 -10.57 -7.11
CA ARG A 734 -34.05 -11.75 -7.20
C ARG A 734 -35.34 -11.45 -7.97
N LYS A 735 -35.86 -12.44 -8.70
CA LYS A 735 -37.01 -12.29 -9.61
C LYS A 735 -38.25 -11.71 -8.96
N GLU A 736 -38.55 -12.13 -7.75
CA GLU A 736 -39.68 -11.67 -6.96
C GLU A 736 -39.52 -10.23 -6.44
N ARG A 737 -38.33 -9.63 -6.55
CA ARG A 737 -38.01 -8.25 -6.12
C ARG A 737 -37.90 -7.26 -7.29
N LEU A 738 -37.88 -7.73 -8.54
CA LEU A 738 -37.64 -6.88 -9.71
C LEU A 738 -38.56 -5.65 -9.76
N ASN A 739 -39.86 -5.85 -9.54
CA ASN A 739 -40.84 -4.77 -9.57
C ASN A 739 -40.62 -3.74 -8.45
N ASP A 740 -40.19 -4.18 -7.26
CA ASP A 740 -39.93 -3.28 -6.12
C ASP A 740 -38.85 -2.26 -6.49
N TYR A 741 -37.75 -2.72 -7.11
CA TYR A 741 -36.64 -1.86 -7.52
C TYR A 741 -36.98 -1.01 -8.75
N GLN A 742 -37.61 -1.58 -9.78
CA GLN A 742 -37.94 -0.85 -11.01
C GLN A 742 -38.95 0.29 -10.80
N THR A 743 -39.85 0.16 -9.81
CA THR A 743 -40.85 1.19 -9.50
C THR A 743 -40.36 2.24 -8.52
N ASN A 744 -39.20 2.04 -7.88
CA ASN A 744 -38.65 2.95 -6.90
C ASN A 744 -37.77 4.04 -7.55
N THR A 745 -38.07 5.32 -7.25
CA THR A 745 -37.40 6.48 -7.87
C THR A 745 -35.91 6.59 -7.56
N PHE A 746 -35.43 6.07 -6.43
CA PHE A 746 -34.00 6.09 -6.11
C PHE A 746 -33.24 5.15 -7.04
N TYR A 747 -33.73 3.91 -7.20
CA TYR A 747 -33.09 2.87 -8.00
C TYR A 747 -33.18 3.14 -9.51
N GLN A 748 -34.18 3.91 -9.97
CA GLN A 748 -34.27 4.37 -11.35
C GLN A 748 -33.12 5.29 -11.80
N ASN A 749 -32.33 5.85 -10.86
CA ASN A 749 -31.14 6.63 -11.21
C ASN A 749 -29.94 5.76 -11.61
N PHE A 750 -30.02 4.44 -11.38
CA PHE A 750 -29.00 3.50 -11.80
C PHE A 750 -29.17 3.16 -13.29
N LYS A 751 -28.10 2.70 -13.94
CA LYS A 751 -28.08 2.42 -15.39
C LYS A 751 -29.23 1.51 -15.84
N SER A 752 -29.48 0.44 -15.08
CA SER A 752 -30.51 -0.54 -15.36
C SER A 752 -30.79 -1.41 -14.13
N THR A 753 -31.93 -2.10 -14.13
CA THR A 753 -32.27 -3.11 -13.11
C THR A 753 -32.81 -4.36 -13.81
N HIS A 754 -32.16 -5.48 -13.53
CA HIS A 754 -32.39 -6.80 -14.11
C HIS A 754 -32.63 -7.85 -13.02
N THR A 755 -33.07 -9.03 -13.45
CA THR A 755 -33.32 -10.21 -12.59
C THR A 755 -32.41 -11.36 -13.00
N SER A 756 -32.42 -12.44 -12.21
CA SER A 756 -32.00 -13.77 -12.66
C SER A 756 -32.68 -14.19 -13.97
N PHE A 757 -32.02 -15.08 -14.72
CA PHE A 757 -32.52 -15.67 -15.95
C PHE A 757 -32.46 -17.21 -15.89
N ILE A 758 -33.21 -17.88 -16.77
CA ILE A 758 -33.26 -19.34 -16.82
C ILE A 758 -32.76 -19.81 -18.18
N GLU A 759 -31.77 -20.71 -18.18
CA GLU A 759 -31.28 -21.42 -19.37
C GLU A 759 -31.20 -22.91 -19.04
N ASN A 760 -31.71 -23.79 -19.91
CA ASN A 760 -31.68 -25.24 -19.72
C ASN A 760 -32.23 -25.73 -18.35
N ASN A 761 -33.30 -25.08 -17.85
CA ASN A 761 -33.90 -25.31 -16.52
C ASN A 761 -32.99 -24.99 -15.32
N LEU A 762 -31.96 -24.17 -15.52
CA LEU A 762 -31.06 -23.69 -14.48
C LEU A 762 -31.26 -22.18 -14.31
N GLU A 763 -31.42 -21.73 -13.07
CA GLU A 763 -31.56 -20.31 -12.75
C GLU A 763 -30.19 -19.69 -12.42
N TYR A 764 -29.84 -18.62 -13.12
CA TYR A 764 -28.59 -17.90 -12.97
C TYR A 764 -28.83 -16.44 -12.60
N LEU A 765 -28.04 -15.91 -11.68
CA LEU A 765 -28.02 -14.49 -11.34
C LEU A 765 -26.64 -13.89 -11.65
N PRO A 766 -26.56 -12.87 -12.52
CA PRO A 766 -25.31 -12.16 -12.73
C PRO A 766 -24.77 -11.54 -11.44
N VAL A 767 -23.49 -11.78 -11.18
CA VAL A 767 -22.75 -11.23 -10.03
C VAL A 767 -21.63 -10.27 -10.46
N SER A 768 -21.31 -10.25 -11.75
CA SER A 768 -20.43 -9.29 -12.41
C SER A 768 -20.74 -9.21 -13.91
N GLU A 769 -19.90 -8.49 -14.64
CA GLU A 769 -19.96 -8.47 -16.10
C GLU A 769 -19.57 -9.81 -16.75
N ASN A 770 -18.93 -10.75 -16.06
CA ASN A 770 -18.47 -12.01 -16.67
C ASN A 770 -18.82 -13.27 -15.86
N SER A 771 -19.48 -13.12 -14.71
CA SER A 771 -19.77 -14.24 -13.79
C SER A 771 -21.22 -14.27 -13.36
N VAL A 772 -21.72 -15.49 -13.16
CA VAL A 772 -23.04 -15.78 -12.61
C VAL A 772 -22.95 -16.68 -11.37
N ASP A 773 -23.97 -16.54 -10.53
CA ASP A 773 -24.33 -17.47 -9.47
C ASP A 773 -25.43 -18.41 -9.95
N LEU A 774 -25.19 -19.73 -9.86
CA LEU A 774 -26.17 -20.77 -10.14
C LEU A 774 -27.10 -20.90 -8.91
N LEU A 775 -28.26 -20.27 -8.98
CA LEU A 775 -29.20 -20.13 -7.87
C LEU A 775 -30.12 -21.33 -7.66
N ASP A 776 -30.57 -21.97 -8.74
CA ASP A 776 -31.51 -23.10 -8.64
C ASP A 776 -31.30 -24.08 -9.80
N VAL A 777 -31.29 -25.37 -9.46
CA VAL A 777 -31.10 -26.48 -10.38
C VAL A 777 -32.40 -27.28 -10.46
N LYS A 778 -33.14 -27.14 -11.57
CA LYS A 778 -34.31 -27.97 -11.88
C LYS A 778 -33.96 -29.00 -12.94
N ASN A 779 -33.15 -29.96 -12.53
CA ASN A 779 -32.65 -31.00 -13.40
C ASN A 779 -33.19 -32.39 -12.99
N THR A 780 -33.25 -33.30 -13.95
CA THR A 780 -33.77 -34.67 -13.79
C THR A 780 -32.74 -35.76 -14.12
N ASP A 781 -31.54 -35.35 -14.52
CA ASP A 781 -30.50 -36.21 -15.02
C ASP A 781 -29.85 -36.99 -13.87
N TYR A 782 -29.62 -38.28 -14.05
CA TYR A 782 -28.97 -39.10 -13.02
C TYR A 782 -27.63 -38.51 -12.57
N THR A 783 -26.78 -38.15 -13.54
CA THR A 783 -25.53 -37.42 -13.33
C THR A 783 -25.67 -36.01 -13.92
N PHE A 784 -25.87 -35.01 -13.07
CA PHE A 784 -25.92 -33.61 -13.48
C PHE A 784 -24.52 -33.04 -13.61
N VAL A 785 -24.20 -32.45 -14.76
CA VAL A 785 -22.91 -31.79 -14.99
C VAL A 785 -23.10 -30.28 -14.90
N VAL A 786 -22.47 -29.64 -13.92
CA VAL A 786 -22.54 -28.18 -13.75
C VAL A 786 -21.92 -27.51 -14.98
N PRO A 787 -22.66 -26.64 -15.69
CA PRO A 787 -22.09 -25.91 -16.83
C PRO A 787 -20.95 -24.99 -16.38
N GLU A 788 -19.86 -24.98 -17.12
CA GLU A 788 -18.73 -24.07 -16.85
C GLU A 788 -19.04 -22.63 -17.25
N THR A 789 -19.89 -22.49 -18.27
CA THR A 789 -20.37 -21.23 -18.81
C THR A 789 -21.85 -21.33 -19.18
N VAL A 790 -22.51 -20.18 -19.26
CA VAL A 790 -23.87 -20.04 -19.77
C VAL A 790 -23.92 -18.86 -20.73
N GLU A 791 -24.59 -19.02 -21.87
CA GLU A 791 -24.87 -17.93 -22.81
C GLU A 791 -26.28 -17.40 -22.56
N HIS A 792 -26.41 -16.09 -22.42
CA HIS A 792 -27.70 -15.42 -22.29
C HIS A 792 -27.66 -14.08 -23.03
N ASN A 793 -28.61 -13.85 -23.93
CA ASN A 793 -28.69 -12.64 -24.76
C ASN A 793 -27.38 -12.27 -25.50
N GLY A 794 -26.69 -13.28 -26.05
CA GLY A 794 -25.43 -13.09 -26.78
C GLY A 794 -24.23 -12.75 -25.90
N LYS A 795 -24.36 -12.90 -24.57
CA LYS A 795 -23.29 -12.73 -23.59
C LYS A 795 -22.99 -14.05 -22.90
N THR A 796 -21.71 -14.42 -22.86
CA THR A 796 -21.25 -15.61 -22.14
C THR A 796 -20.80 -15.23 -20.74
N TYR A 797 -21.28 -15.97 -19.75
CA TYR A 797 -20.89 -15.85 -18.35
C TYR A 797 -20.19 -17.13 -17.89
N ASN A 798 -19.19 -16.99 -17.02
CA ASN A 798 -18.63 -18.09 -16.25
C ASN A 798 -19.55 -18.41 -15.07
N VAL A 799 -19.77 -19.70 -14.81
CA VAL A 799 -20.46 -20.15 -13.59
C VAL A 799 -19.41 -20.26 -12.49
N ASN A 800 -19.22 -19.16 -11.75
CA ASN A 800 -18.21 -19.08 -10.68
C ASN A 800 -18.78 -19.37 -9.29
N MET A 801 -20.10 -19.25 -9.10
CA MET A 801 -20.74 -19.52 -7.82
C MET A 801 -21.83 -20.59 -7.99
N ILE A 802 -21.90 -21.52 -7.03
CA ILE A 802 -23.07 -22.38 -6.80
C ILE A 802 -23.75 -21.82 -5.56
N GLY A 803 -24.95 -21.29 -5.71
CA GLY A 803 -25.63 -20.50 -4.69
C GLY A 803 -26.08 -21.31 -3.49
N ASP A 804 -26.52 -20.58 -2.46
CA ASP A 804 -27.17 -21.19 -1.30
C ASP A 804 -28.39 -22.01 -1.73
N TYR A 805 -28.50 -23.24 -1.23
CA TYR A 805 -29.63 -24.14 -1.54
C TYR A 805 -29.84 -24.47 -3.03
N ALA A 806 -28.80 -24.34 -3.88
CA ALA A 806 -28.94 -24.46 -5.34
C ALA A 806 -29.64 -25.74 -5.83
N PHE A 807 -29.50 -26.86 -5.10
CA PHE A 807 -30.11 -28.15 -5.49
C PHE A 807 -31.42 -28.48 -4.75
N GLN A 808 -32.02 -27.53 -4.01
CA GLN A 808 -33.25 -27.80 -3.25
C GLN A 808 -34.45 -28.18 -4.14
N SER A 809 -34.50 -27.66 -5.38
CA SER A 809 -35.58 -27.91 -6.35
C SER A 809 -35.27 -29.04 -7.31
N THR A 810 -34.15 -29.75 -7.11
CA THR A 810 -33.69 -30.82 -8.00
C THR A 810 -34.56 -32.07 -7.85
N SER A 811 -34.75 -32.81 -8.94
CA SER A 811 -35.50 -34.05 -8.94
C SER A 811 -34.84 -35.12 -8.07
N ALA A 812 -35.64 -36.02 -7.49
CA ALA A 812 -35.14 -37.20 -6.78
C ALA A 812 -34.35 -38.18 -7.67
N ASN A 813 -34.40 -38.01 -8.99
CA ASN A 813 -33.62 -38.79 -9.95
C ASN A 813 -32.14 -38.36 -10.04
N VAL A 814 -31.77 -37.20 -9.49
CA VAL A 814 -30.37 -36.74 -9.52
C VAL A 814 -29.63 -37.35 -8.35
N HIS A 815 -28.70 -38.25 -8.67
CA HIS A 815 -27.88 -38.98 -7.70
C HIS A 815 -26.42 -38.51 -7.71
N GLU A 816 -25.97 -37.90 -8.81
CA GLU A 816 -24.59 -37.47 -8.97
C GLU A 816 -24.49 -36.05 -9.52
N VAL A 817 -23.49 -35.30 -9.05
CA VAL A 817 -23.17 -33.97 -9.59
C VAL A 817 -21.69 -33.90 -9.97
N VAL A 818 -21.39 -33.43 -11.17
CA VAL A 818 -20.01 -33.22 -11.66
C VAL A 818 -19.73 -31.73 -11.76
N VAL A 819 -18.77 -31.26 -10.98
CA VAL A 819 -18.25 -29.88 -10.98
C VAL A 819 -16.91 -29.88 -11.73
N LYS A 820 -16.88 -29.20 -12.89
CA LYS A 820 -15.71 -29.17 -13.78
C LYS A 820 -14.68 -28.12 -13.33
N LYS A 821 -14.73 -26.93 -13.92
CA LYS A 821 -13.85 -25.77 -13.62
C LYS A 821 -14.67 -24.51 -13.30
N ASN A 822 -13.97 -23.43 -12.96
CA ASN A 822 -14.48 -22.06 -12.70
C ASN A 822 -15.21 -21.85 -11.37
N VAL A 823 -15.76 -22.88 -10.73
CA VAL A 823 -16.45 -22.71 -9.44
C VAL A 823 -15.44 -22.30 -8.36
N GLU A 824 -15.66 -21.12 -7.80
CA GLU A 824 -14.83 -20.47 -6.77
C GLU A 824 -15.60 -20.27 -5.47
N TYR A 825 -16.92 -20.50 -5.46
CA TYR A 825 -17.78 -20.41 -4.28
C TYR A 825 -18.90 -21.44 -4.30
N ILE A 826 -19.16 -22.07 -3.16
CA ILE A 826 -20.23 -23.01 -2.88
C ILE A 826 -20.99 -22.51 -1.65
N GLY A 827 -22.26 -22.17 -1.87
CA GLY A 827 -23.18 -21.64 -0.89
C GLY A 827 -23.62 -22.65 0.17
N ALA A 828 -24.23 -22.14 1.22
CA ALA A 828 -24.71 -22.93 2.34
C ALA A 828 -25.76 -23.95 1.87
N LYS A 829 -25.57 -25.22 2.27
CA LYS A 829 -26.43 -26.35 1.86
C LYS A 829 -26.65 -26.49 0.34
N ALA A 830 -25.70 -26.00 -0.48
CA ALA A 830 -25.82 -26.03 -1.94
C ALA A 830 -26.29 -27.39 -2.48
N PHE A 831 -25.71 -28.50 -2.02
CA PHE A 831 -25.98 -29.86 -2.53
C PHE A 831 -26.98 -30.67 -1.69
N LYS A 832 -27.76 -30.03 -0.80
CA LYS A 832 -28.85 -30.71 -0.06
C LYS A 832 -30.18 -30.55 -0.79
N THR A 833 -30.78 -31.66 -1.23
CA THR A 833 -32.13 -31.62 -1.82
C THR A 833 -33.25 -31.49 -0.78
N ASN A 834 -32.96 -31.72 0.51
CA ASN A 834 -33.83 -31.34 1.62
C ASN A 834 -33.10 -30.36 2.55
N ILE A 835 -33.41 -29.07 2.43
CA ILE A 835 -32.72 -28.02 3.19
C ILE A 835 -33.07 -27.98 4.69
N THR A 836 -34.11 -28.70 5.11
CA THR A 836 -34.57 -28.74 6.51
C THR A 836 -34.00 -29.91 7.31
N ALA A 837 -33.40 -30.90 6.64
CA ALA A 837 -32.81 -32.08 7.25
C ALA A 837 -31.39 -32.31 6.71
N ASP A 838 -30.60 -33.14 7.38
CA ASP A 838 -29.30 -33.58 6.85
C ASP A 838 -29.50 -34.73 5.85
N ALA A 839 -30.10 -34.42 4.70
CA ALA A 839 -30.44 -35.41 3.67
C ALA A 839 -30.31 -34.83 2.25
N SER A 840 -29.88 -35.68 1.32
CA SER A 840 -29.84 -35.37 -0.10
C SER A 840 -30.08 -36.63 -0.92
N THR A 841 -30.69 -36.49 -2.10
CA THR A 841 -30.69 -37.54 -3.13
C THR A 841 -29.37 -37.59 -3.88
N ILE A 842 -28.57 -36.52 -3.81
CA ILE A 842 -27.23 -36.47 -4.38
C ILE A 842 -26.30 -37.30 -3.48
N GLU A 843 -25.97 -38.49 -3.97
CA GLU A 843 -25.08 -39.45 -3.33
C GLU A 843 -23.62 -39.09 -3.56
N ASN A 844 -23.26 -38.61 -4.76
CA ASN A 844 -21.86 -38.34 -5.13
C ASN A 844 -21.69 -36.97 -5.79
N VAL A 845 -20.67 -36.21 -5.37
CA VAL A 845 -20.25 -34.97 -6.02
C VAL A 845 -18.80 -35.11 -6.47
N PHE A 846 -18.53 -34.92 -7.76
CA PHE A 846 -17.21 -35.07 -8.36
C PHE A 846 -16.63 -33.68 -8.66
N PHE A 847 -15.45 -33.35 -8.12
CA PHE A 847 -14.70 -32.15 -8.50
C PHE A 847 -13.52 -32.53 -9.37
N LEU A 848 -13.55 -32.08 -10.63
CA LEU A 848 -12.56 -32.49 -11.64
C LEU A 848 -11.31 -31.59 -11.61
N SER A 849 -11.47 -30.27 -11.79
CA SER A 849 -10.33 -29.37 -12.04
C SER A 849 -10.39 -28.03 -11.30
N SER A 850 -11.25 -27.91 -10.30
CA SER A 850 -11.28 -26.71 -9.43
C SER A 850 -10.14 -26.79 -8.40
N ASN A 851 -9.36 -25.72 -8.23
CA ASN A 851 -8.35 -25.64 -7.17
C ASN A 851 -9.06 -25.32 -5.85
N PRO A 852 -9.02 -26.20 -4.83
CA PRO A 852 -9.72 -25.95 -3.59
C PRO A 852 -9.06 -24.78 -2.86
N THR A 853 -9.87 -23.94 -2.23
CA THR A 853 -9.42 -22.94 -1.27
C THR A 853 -10.36 -22.97 -0.07
N LYS A 854 -9.88 -22.51 1.10
CA LYS A 854 -10.75 -22.27 2.26
C LYS A 854 -11.90 -21.31 1.93
N GLN A 855 -11.73 -20.37 1.00
CA GLN A 855 -12.78 -19.42 0.61
C GLN A 855 -13.84 -20.01 -0.34
N MET A 856 -13.63 -21.23 -0.85
CA MET A 856 -14.57 -21.88 -1.76
C MET A 856 -15.85 -22.34 -1.05
N LEU A 857 -15.77 -22.71 0.23
CA LEU A 857 -16.94 -23.11 1.01
C LEU A 857 -17.48 -21.92 1.81
N SER A 858 -18.78 -21.66 1.70
CA SER A 858 -19.46 -20.60 2.47
C SER A 858 -19.21 -20.70 3.98
N THR A 859 -19.20 -21.92 4.52
CA THR A 859 -19.03 -22.21 5.95
C THR A 859 -17.65 -21.83 6.49
N THR A 860 -16.59 -22.04 5.72
CA THR A 860 -15.22 -21.69 6.12
C THR A 860 -14.83 -20.27 5.72
N ARG A 861 -15.36 -19.77 4.59
CA ARG A 861 -15.18 -18.37 4.18
C ARG A 861 -15.79 -17.42 5.19
N PHE A 862 -17.00 -17.72 5.67
CA PHE A 862 -17.77 -16.84 6.56
C PHE A 862 -17.88 -17.33 8.01
N GLU A 863 -17.09 -18.33 8.40
CA GLU A 863 -17.04 -18.89 9.77
C GLU A 863 -18.43 -19.32 10.29
N LEU A 864 -19.30 -19.82 9.41
CA LEU A 864 -20.70 -20.12 9.75
C LEU A 864 -20.84 -21.28 10.75
N ASP A 865 -19.82 -22.12 10.88
CA ASP A 865 -19.79 -23.21 11.86
C ASP A 865 -19.80 -22.68 13.31
N GLU A 866 -19.25 -21.49 13.56
CA GLU A 866 -19.26 -20.84 14.88
C GLU A 866 -20.69 -20.48 15.34
N THR A 867 -21.66 -20.43 14.42
CA THR A 867 -23.06 -20.10 14.75
C THR A 867 -23.81 -21.25 15.42
N GLY A 868 -23.28 -22.47 15.38
CA GLY A 868 -23.97 -23.66 15.86
C GLY A 868 -25.18 -24.07 15.00
N LYS A 869 -25.43 -23.47 13.83
CA LYS A 869 -26.48 -23.88 12.86
C LYS A 869 -25.90 -24.61 11.65
N ASP A 870 -26.54 -25.68 11.19
CA ASP A 870 -26.01 -26.48 10.07
C ASP A 870 -26.14 -25.71 8.75
N TYR A 871 -25.00 -25.31 8.20
CA TYR A 871 -24.86 -24.66 6.90
C TYR A 871 -23.98 -25.48 5.95
N ASN A 872 -23.62 -26.72 6.30
CA ASN A 872 -22.76 -27.55 5.48
C ASN A 872 -23.30 -27.67 4.06
N GLU A 873 -22.39 -27.54 3.10
CA GLU A 873 -22.66 -27.57 1.67
C GLU A 873 -23.21 -28.93 1.23
N PHE A 874 -22.80 -30.00 1.93
CA PHE A 874 -23.13 -31.41 1.65
C PHE A 874 -23.93 -32.04 2.81
N ALA A 875 -24.79 -33.02 2.48
CA ALA A 875 -25.41 -33.88 3.48
C ALA A 875 -24.41 -34.95 3.97
N SER A 876 -24.54 -35.47 5.19
CA SER A 876 -23.62 -36.52 5.69
C SER A 876 -23.61 -37.81 4.87
N SER A 877 -24.66 -38.06 4.08
CA SER A 877 -24.77 -39.18 3.13
C SER A 877 -24.02 -38.96 1.82
N THR A 878 -23.63 -37.73 1.49
CA THR A 878 -23.00 -37.40 0.20
C THR A 878 -21.50 -37.68 0.25
N LYS A 879 -20.97 -38.38 -0.77
CA LYS A 879 -19.53 -38.57 -1.00
C LYS A 879 -18.99 -37.51 -1.94
N VAL A 880 -17.81 -37.01 -1.63
CA VAL A 880 -17.11 -36.04 -2.47
C VAL A 880 -15.91 -36.72 -3.10
N TYR A 881 -15.90 -36.82 -4.42
CA TYR A 881 -14.81 -37.43 -5.18
C TYR A 881 -13.95 -36.37 -5.86
N VAL A 882 -12.64 -36.48 -5.68
CA VAL A 882 -11.64 -35.57 -6.27
C VAL A 882 -10.55 -36.37 -6.97
N LYS A 883 -9.78 -35.72 -7.84
CA LYS A 883 -8.56 -36.30 -8.41
C LYS A 883 -7.62 -36.80 -7.31
N LYS A 884 -6.94 -37.93 -7.54
CA LYS A 884 -6.00 -38.51 -6.58
C LYS A 884 -4.90 -37.50 -6.23
N SER A 885 -4.40 -36.79 -7.24
CA SER A 885 -3.40 -35.75 -7.09
C SER A 885 -3.84 -34.57 -6.21
N GLN A 886 -5.14 -34.31 -6.11
CA GLN A 886 -5.73 -33.18 -5.38
C GLN A 886 -6.31 -33.54 -4.01
N LEU A 887 -6.38 -34.83 -3.66
CA LEU A 887 -7.00 -35.29 -2.40
C LEU A 887 -6.45 -34.55 -1.17
N SER A 888 -5.13 -34.44 -1.05
CA SER A 888 -4.49 -33.76 0.07
C SER A 888 -4.82 -32.28 0.11
N ASN A 889 -4.90 -31.61 -1.05
CA ASN A 889 -5.22 -30.18 -1.15
C ASN A 889 -6.65 -29.93 -0.70
N TYR A 890 -7.63 -30.71 -1.19
CA TYR A 890 -9.03 -30.61 -0.76
C TYR A 890 -9.18 -30.87 0.73
N LYS A 891 -8.57 -31.94 1.25
CA LYS A 891 -8.64 -32.24 2.70
C LYS A 891 -8.00 -31.18 3.56
N THR A 892 -7.00 -30.45 3.06
CA THR A 892 -6.33 -29.37 3.81
C THR A 892 -7.14 -28.07 3.77
N GLU A 893 -7.54 -27.65 2.58
CA GLU A 893 -8.25 -26.37 2.36
C GLU A 893 -9.69 -26.39 2.89
N TRP A 894 -10.34 -27.56 2.89
CA TRP A 894 -11.71 -27.74 3.38
C TRP A 894 -11.78 -28.34 4.80
N ASP A 895 -10.65 -28.44 5.50
CA ASP A 895 -10.60 -28.85 6.90
C ASP A 895 -11.31 -27.80 7.78
N LYS A 896 -12.48 -28.16 8.32
CA LYS A 896 -13.30 -27.20 9.08
C LYS A 896 -12.86 -27.13 10.53
N LYS A 897 -12.43 -25.94 10.95
CA LYS A 897 -12.06 -25.63 12.34
C LYS A 897 -12.84 -24.44 12.85
N VAL A 898 -13.14 -24.47 14.15
CA VAL A 898 -13.76 -23.37 14.90
C VAL A 898 -12.82 -22.92 16.00
N TYR A 899 -12.80 -21.62 16.29
CA TYR A 899 -11.99 -21.12 17.40
C TYR A 899 -12.72 -21.38 18.73
N SER A 900 -12.11 -22.17 19.61
CA SER A 900 -12.63 -22.39 20.96
C SER A 900 -12.17 -21.26 21.87
N THR A 901 -13.09 -20.42 22.33
CA THR A 901 -12.80 -19.37 23.31
C THR A 901 -12.47 -19.93 24.69
N THR A 902 -12.79 -21.20 24.97
CA THR A 902 -12.41 -21.88 26.21
C THR A 902 -10.98 -22.42 26.15
N GLU A 903 -10.56 -22.94 24.99
CA GLU A 903 -9.23 -23.52 24.80
C GLU A 903 -8.22 -22.55 24.17
N HIS A 904 -8.65 -21.34 23.80
CA HIS A 904 -7.87 -20.31 23.12
C HIS A 904 -7.12 -20.80 21.87
N LYS A 905 -7.71 -21.77 21.15
CA LYS A 905 -7.12 -22.37 19.95
C LYS A 905 -8.21 -22.86 18.98
N TYR A 906 -7.83 -23.08 17.73
CA TYR A 906 -8.69 -23.74 16.77
C TYR A 906 -8.83 -25.22 17.12
N VAL A 907 -10.07 -25.69 17.19
CA VAL A 907 -10.44 -27.10 17.36
C VAL A 907 -11.22 -27.57 16.14
N GLU A 908 -11.27 -28.88 15.93
CA GLU A 908 -12.05 -29.47 14.84
C GLU A 908 -13.54 -29.12 14.98
N SER A 909 -14.17 -28.73 13.86
CA SER A 909 -15.61 -28.49 13.82
C SER A 909 -16.38 -29.80 13.94
N THR A 910 -17.48 -29.83 14.71
CA THR A 910 -18.40 -30.98 14.74
C THR A 910 -19.10 -31.23 13.40
N ARG A 911 -18.94 -30.30 12.45
CA ARG A 911 -19.48 -30.34 11.08
C ARG A 911 -18.43 -30.63 10.03
N ASN A 912 -17.22 -31.00 10.43
CA ASN A 912 -16.16 -31.33 9.50
C ASN A 912 -16.56 -32.52 8.63
N PHE A 913 -16.43 -32.38 7.32
CA PHE A 913 -16.83 -33.41 6.35
C PHE A 913 -15.66 -34.01 5.58
N ILE A 914 -14.40 -33.69 5.93
CA ILE A 914 -13.21 -34.18 5.20
C ILE A 914 -13.15 -35.71 5.04
N ASN A 915 -13.83 -36.48 5.91
CA ASN A 915 -13.96 -37.94 5.81
C ASN A 915 -14.94 -38.41 4.71
N GLN A 916 -15.74 -37.51 4.15
CA GLN A 916 -16.57 -37.74 2.97
C GLN A 916 -15.78 -37.55 1.67
N ILE A 917 -14.57 -36.95 1.73
CA ILE A 917 -13.70 -36.70 0.57
C ILE A 917 -12.80 -37.91 0.31
N ASP A 918 -12.91 -38.47 -0.89
CA ASP A 918 -12.12 -39.60 -1.37
C ASP A 918 -11.73 -39.42 -2.84
N PHE A 919 -10.79 -40.21 -3.35
CA PHE A 919 -10.47 -40.30 -4.77
C PHE A 919 -10.88 -41.67 -5.37
N LYS A 920 -11.22 -42.63 -4.50
CA LYS A 920 -11.57 -44.00 -4.88
C LYS A 920 -13.06 -44.13 -5.12
N ILE A 921 -13.46 -44.08 -6.39
CA ILE A 921 -14.85 -44.26 -6.79
C ILE A 921 -15.15 -45.76 -6.82
N PRO A 922 -16.21 -46.24 -6.15
CA PRO A 922 -16.59 -47.65 -6.17
C PRO A 922 -16.66 -48.20 -7.60
N GLY A 923 -15.94 -49.31 -7.82
CA GLY A 923 -15.70 -49.87 -9.14
C GLY A 923 -16.89 -50.64 -9.72
N ILE A 924 -16.72 -51.13 -10.95
CA ILE A 924 -17.72 -51.99 -11.57
C ILE A 924 -17.50 -53.45 -11.22
N ASN A 925 -18.60 -54.20 -11.04
CA ASN A 925 -18.54 -55.64 -10.80
C ASN A 925 -18.50 -56.41 -12.13
N ILE A 926 -17.33 -56.93 -12.49
CA ILE A 926 -17.13 -57.86 -13.62
C ILE A 926 -16.96 -59.26 -13.06
N THR A 927 -17.76 -60.23 -13.52
CA THR A 927 -17.75 -61.61 -13.02
C THR A 927 -17.22 -62.65 -14.02
N HIS A 928 -17.09 -62.28 -15.31
CA HIS A 928 -16.66 -63.15 -16.41
C HIS A 928 -15.78 -62.37 -17.40
N LYS A 929 -14.67 -61.81 -16.90
CA LYS A 929 -13.55 -61.12 -17.59
C LYS A 929 -13.87 -59.83 -18.34
N TYR A 930 -15.07 -59.68 -18.89
CA TYR A 930 -15.46 -58.53 -19.71
C TYR A 930 -16.63 -57.75 -19.12
N GLY A 931 -16.56 -56.43 -19.21
CA GLY A 931 -17.60 -55.48 -18.82
C GLY A 931 -17.70 -54.32 -19.83
N THR A 932 -18.63 -53.40 -19.61
CA THR A 932 -18.71 -52.15 -20.38
C THR A 932 -18.80 -50.95 -19.46
N PHE A 933 -18.34 -49.80 -19.94
CA PHE A 933 -18.24 -48.57 -19.15
C PHE A 933 -18.28 -47.32 -20.02
N ALA A 934 -18.78 -46.23 -19.44
CA ALA A 934 -18.71 -44.87 -19.96
C ALA A 934 -18.90 -43.87 -18.79
N ARG A 935 -18.34 -42.67 -18.87
CA ARG A 935 -18.51 -41.60 -17.86
C ARG A 935 -18.53 -40.22 -18.50
N GLU A 936 -19.06 -39.23 -17.81
CA GLU A 936 -19.16 -37.81 -18.21
C GLU A 936 -17.84 -37.04 -18.05
N PHE A 937 -16.84 -37.71 -17.46
CA PHE A 937 -15.50 -37.24 -17.15
C PHE A 937 -14.48 -38.37 -17.37
N ASP A 938 -13.22 -38.01 -17.52
CA ASP A 938 -12.13 -38.96 -17.75
C ASP A 938 -11.94 -39.87 -16.52
N THR A 939 -11.60 -41.14 -16.74
CA THR A 939 -11.42 -42.12 -15.66
C THR A 939 -10.15 -42.94 -15.84
N ASP A 940 -9.53 -43.33 -14.73
CA ASP A 940 -8.36 -44.20 -14.71
C ASP A 940 -8.64 -45.47 -13.89
N PHE A 941 -8.59 -46.62 -14.57
CA PHE A 941 -8.74 -47.95 -13.97
C PHE A 941 -7.40 -48.58 -13.58
N SER A 942 -6.27 -48.03 -14.05
CA SER A 942 -4.94 -48.56 -13.77
C SER A 942 -4.51 -48.33 -12.32
N GLU A 943 -5.12 -47.35 -11.65
CA GLU A 943 -4.75 -46.94 -10.30
C GLU A 943 -4.94 -48.05 -9.26
N TYR A 944 -5.98 -48.87 -9.43
CA TYR A 944 -6.23 -50.01 -8.56
C TYR A 944 -5.05 -51.00 -8.57
N LYS A 945 -4.55 -51.38 -9.75
CA LYS A 945 -3.38 -52.25 -9.90
C LYS A 945 -2.13 -51.60 -9.35
N LYS A 946 -1.94 -50.30 -9.60
CA LYS A 946 -0.78 -49.55 -9.08
C LYS A 946 -0.73 -49.59 -7.55
N GLU A 947 -1.88 -49.45 -6.87
CA GLU A 947 -1.94 -49.46 -5.40
C GLU A 947 -1.96 -50.87 -4.80
N LYS A 948 -2.76 -51.79 -5.35
CA LYS A 948 -3.03 -53.12 -4.74
C LYS A 948 -2.16 -54.23 -5.30
N HIS A 949 -1.44 -53.97 -6.40
CA HIS A 949 -0.63 -54.95 -7.14
C HIS A 949 -1.41 -56.17 -7.63
N ILE A 950 -2.73 -56.08 -7.72
CA ILE A 950 -3.64 -57.12 -8.20
C ILE A 950 -4.70 -56.48 -9.11
N CYS A 951 -5.22 -57.26 -10.07
CA CYS A 951 -6.30 -56.89 -10.99
C CYS A 951 -5.96 -55.69 -11.89
N ASP A 952 -5.47 -55.99 -13.09
CA ASP A 952 -5.20 -55.04 -14.15
C ASP A 952 -6.39 -54.92 -15.11
N MET A 953 -6.67 -53.70 -15.55
CA MET A 953 -7.84 -53.37 -16.35
C MET A 953 -7.42 -52.65 -17.62
N GLY A 954 -7.95 -53.11 -18.76
CA GLY A 954 -7.81 -52.42 -20.03
C GLY A 954 -9.15 -52.06 -20.67
N ALA A 955 -9.16 -50.94 -21.37
CA ALA A 955 -10.26 -50.40 -22.13
C ALA A 955 -10.00 -50.56 -23.63
N PHE A 956 -10.99 -51.09 -24.33
CA PHE A 956 -10.88 -51.48 -25.72
C PHE A 956 -12.06 -50.98 -26.55
N VAL A 957 -11.77 -50.66 -27.81
CA VAL A 957 -12.70 -50.21 -28.84
C VAL A 957 -12.48 -50.98 -30.14
N ALA A 958 -13.43 -50.93 -31.06
CA ALA A 958 -13.34 -51.64 -32.33
C ALA A 958 -14.26 -51.04 -33.41
N PRO A 959 -13.83 -50.99 -34.69
CA PRO A 959 -14.72 -50.58 -35.78
C PRO A 959 -15.66 -51.72 -36.16
N ILE A 960 -16.84 -51.41 -36.71
CA ILE A 960 -17.82 -52.44 -37.16
C ILE A 960 -17.18 -53.44 -38.14
N SER A 961 -16.22 -53.00 -38.94
CA SER A 961 -15.48 -53.85 -39.88
C SER A 961 -14.60 -54.92 -39.23
N SER A 962 -14.34 -54.87 -37.92
CA SER A 962 -13.53 -55.89 -37.22
C SER A 962 -14.33 -57.13 -36.79
N ILE A 963 -15.61 -57.20 -37.18
CA ILE A 963 -16.50 -58.33 -36.90
C ILE A 963 -16.37 -59.35 -38.02
N THR A 964 -15.80 -60.51 -37.70
CA THR A 964 -15.52 -61.58 -38.66
C THR A 964 -16.04 -62.92 -38.15
N GLN A 965 -16.18 -63.89 -39.05
CA GLN A 965 -16.51 -65.25 -38.63
C GLN A 965 -15.29 -65.96 -38.04
N GLY A 966 -15.42 -66.56 -36.86
CA GLY A 966 -14.31 -67.21 -36.16
C GLY A 966 -14.59 -67.50 -34.68
N SER A 967 -13.76 -68.34 -34.07
CA SER A 967 -13.79 -68.67 -32.64
C SER A 967 -13.22 -67.52 -31.79
N GLY A 968 -13.77 -67.30 -30.60
CA GLY A 968 -13.27 -66.29 -29.65
C GLY A 968 -12.97 -66.89 -28.27
N ASP A 969 -12.70 -66.01 -27.29
CA ASP A 969 -12.15 -66.40 -25.98
C ASP A 969 -13.01 -67.40 -25.16
N TYR A 970 -14.33 -67.50 -25.41
CA TYR A 970 -15.26 -68.36 -24.66
C TYR A 970 -16.02 -69.37 -25.53
N GLY A 971 -15.30 -70.11 -26.37
CA GLY A 971 -15.81 -71.28 -27.12
C GLY A 971 -16.04 -71.05 -28.61
N THR A 972 -16.82 -71.92 -29.25
CA THR A 972 -17.17 -71.80 -30.68
C THR A 972 -18.35 -70.85 -30.87
N SER A 973 -18.06 -69.63 -31.33
CA SER A 973 -19.05 -68.73 -31.91
C SER A 973 -18.89 -68.68 -33.42
N THR A 974 -19.97 -68.36 -34.14
CA THR A 974 -19.87 -68.05 -35.57
C THR A 974 -19.28 -66.66 -35.81
N TYR A 975 -19.26 -65.76 -34.83
CA TYR A 975 -18.79 -64.37 -34.97
C TYR A 975 -17.90 -63.92 -33.80
N MET A 976 -16.77 -63.29 -34.13
CA MET A 976 -15.83 -62.65 -33.21
C MET A 976 -15.64 -61.16 -33.54
N VAL A 977 -15.37 -60.32 -32.54
CA VAL A 977 -14.92 -58.93 -32.72
C VAL A 977 -13.47 -58.83 -32.27
N ARG A 978 -12.59 -58.38 -33.16
CA ARG A 978 -11.23 -58.00 -32.79
C ARG A 978 -11.26 -56.63 -32.13
N MET A 979 -10.97 -56.60 -30.83
CA MET A 979 -10.94 -55.42 -29.99
C MET A 979 -9.51 -54.89 -29.87
N THR A 980 -9.33 -53.58 -29.92
CA THR A 980 -8.01 -52.94 -29.83
C THR A 980 -8.04 -51.88 -28.72
N SER A 981 -6.93 -51.71 -28.03
CA SER A 981 -6.83 -50.81 -26.88
C SER A 981 -7.22 -49.37 -27.27
N VAL A 982 -7.81 -48.64 -26.32
CA VAL A 982 -8.29 -47.26 -26.55
C VAL A 982 -7.13 -46.29 -26.83
N ASP A 983 -5.95 -46.53 -26.25
CA ASP A 983 -4.74 -45.70 -26.43
C ASP A 983 -4.19 -45.71 -27.86
N VAL A 984 -4.33 -46.81 -28.61
CA VAL A 984 -3.92 -46.87 -30.02
C VAL A 984 -4.98 -46.32 -30.99
N ASN A 985 -6.16 -45.96 -30.48
CA ASN A 985 -7.28 -45.44 -31.27
C ASN A 985 -7.61 -43.98 -30.95
N GLY A 986 -6.66 -43.21 -30.41
CA GLY A 986 -6.83 -41.77 -30.12
C GLY A 986 -7.06 -41.44 -28.65
N GLY A 987 -6.98 -42.43 -27.76
CA GLY A 987 -6.91 -42.24 -26.31
C GLY A 987 -5.52 -41.82 -25.84
N VAL A 988 -5.29 -41.86 -24.53
CA VAL A 988 -4.00 -41.48 -23.94
C VAL A 988 -2.92 -42.52 -24.26
N THR A 989 -1.88 -42.12 -25.00
CA THR A 989 -0.78 -43.00 -25.42
C THR A 989 -0.17 -43.78 -24.25
N ASN A 990 -0.06 -45.10 -24.41
CA ASN A 990 0.48 -46.07 -23.43
C ASN A 990 -0.33 -46.20 -22.13
N GLU A 991 -1.58 -45.73 -22.09
CA GLU A 991 -2.48 -45.86 -20.93
C GLU A 991 -3.77 -46.55 -21.31
N TYR A 992 -3.67 -47.86 -21.55
CA TYR A 992 -4.79 -48.72 -21.94
C TYR A 992 -5.92 -48.79 -20.90
N GLY A 993 -5.69 -48.40 -19.64
CA GLY A 993 -6.71 -48.34 -18.58
C GLY A 993 -7.37 -46.96 -18.42
N TYR A 994 -6.96 -45.95 -19.20
CA TYR A 994 -7.48 -44.59 -19.13
C TYR A 994 -8.58 -44.38 -20.17
N ILE A 995 -9.74 -43.89 -19.73
CA ILE A 995 -10.92 -43.74 -20.58
C ILE A 995 -11.31 -42.26 -20.60
N PRO A 996 -11.17 -41.59 -21.76
CA PRO A 996 -11.65 -40.21 -21.93
C PRO A 996 -13.17 -40.08 -21.73
N ALA A 997 -13.60 -38.91 -21.27
CA ALA A 997 -15.00 -38.57 -21.06
C ALA A 997 -15.86 -38.90 -22.29
N TYR A 998 -17.10 -39.31 -22.03
CA TYR A 998 -18.13 -39.68 -23.00
C TYR A 998 -17.76 -40.86 -23.92
N THR A 999 -16.66 -41.57 -23.65
CA THR A 999 -16.24 -42.73 -24.45
C THR A 999 -16.86 -44.02 -23.91
N GLY A 1000 -17.68 -44.69 -24.72
CA GLY A 1000 -18.10 -46.07 -24.45
C GLY A 1000 -16.97 -47.06 -24.75
N VAL A 1001 -16.66 -47.96 -23.83
CA VAL A 1001 -15.60 -48.97 -24.03
C VAL A 1001 -16.03 -50.37 -23.59
N LEU A 1002 -15.34 -51.36 -24.12
CA LEU A 1002 -15.25 -52.70 -23.53
C LEU A 1002 -14.14 -52.69 -22.49
N LEU A 1003 -14.44 -53.09 -21.26
CA LEU A 1003 -13.45 -53.32 -20.21
C LEU A 1003 -13.06 -54.81 -20.16
N LYS A 1004 -11.76 -55.10 -20.11
CA LYS A 1004 -11.17 -56.44 -19.93
C LYS A 1004 -10.37 -56.48 -18.63
N VAL A 1005 -10.64 -57.48 -17.79
CA VAL A 1005 -9.73 -57.89 -16.70
C VAL A 1005 -8.58 -58.63 -17.35
N LEU A 1006 -7.37 -58.08 -17.29
CA LEU A 1006 -6.21 -58.55 -18.07
C LEU A 1006 -5.49 -59.73 -17.42
N ASP A 1007 -5.49 -59.80 -16.10
CA ASP A 1007 -4.75 -60.76 -15.27
C ASP A 1007 -5.67 -61.68 -14.44
N GLY A 1008 -6.96 -61.75 -14.77
CA GLY A 1008 -7.94 -62.55 -14.04
C GLY A 1008 -9.30 -62.67 -14.75
N GLU A 1009 -10.26 -63.30 -14.07
CA GLU A 1009 -11.61 -63.58 -14.60
C GLU A 1009 -12.71 -62.70 -13.97
N LYS A 1010 -12.41 -61.93 -12.93
CA LYS A 1010 -13.37 -61.05 -12.25
C LYS A 1010 -12.67 -59.93 -11.49
N THR A 1011 -13.38 -58.83 -11.27
CA THR A 1011 -12.91 -57.75 -10.39
C THR A 1011 -13.00 -58.16 -8.90
N PRO A 1012 -12.05 -57.71 -8.04
CA PRO A 1012 -12.17 -57.83 -6.59
C PRO A 1012 -13.42 -57.14 -6.02
N THR A 1013 -13.82 -57.52 -4.81
CA THR A 1013 -15.00 -56.92 -4.14
C THR A 1013 -14.79 -55.48 -3.70
N ASP A 1014 -13.54 -55.08 -3.46
CA ASP A 1014 -13.09 -53.73 -3.10
C ASP A 1014 -12.55 -52.95 -4.32
N PHE A 1015 -12.82 -53.42 -5.55
CA PHE A 1015 -12.36 -52.76 -6.77
C PHE A 1015 -12.88 -51.32 -6.87
N TYR A 1016 -12.00 -50.41 -7.30
CA TYR A 1016 -12.31 -48.99 -7.47
C TYR A 1016 -11.66 -48.45 -8.76
N TYR A 1017 -12.17 -47.32 -9.26
CA TYR A 1017 -11.51 -46.51 -10.29
C TYR A 1017 -11.39 -45.06 -9.79
N THR A 1018 -10.64 -44.22 -10.50
CA THR A 1018 -10.43 -42.82 -10.11
C THR A 1018 -10.85 -41.87 -11.22
N ILE A 1019 -11.02 -40.60 -10.88
CA ILE A 1019 -11.06 -39.51 -11.87
C ILE A 1019 -9.69 -39.49 -12.57
N GLY A 1020 -9.70 -39.35 -13.90
CA GLY A 1020 -8.51 -39.28 -14.71
C GLY A 1020 -7.75 -37.96 -14.51
N GLU A 1021 -6.42 -38.02 -14.50
CA GLU A 1021 -5.55 -36.88 -14.22
C GLU A 1021 -5.18 -36.04 -15.47
N LYS A 1022 -5.58 -36.47 -16.67
CA LYS A 1022 -5.18 -35.91 -17.99
C LYS A 1022 -6.34 -35.33 -18.80
N ASP A 1023 -7.30 -34.72 -18.11
CA ASP A 1023 -8.52 -34.13 -18.67
C ASP A 1023 -8.34 -32.67 -19.15
N ASP A 1024 -7.10 -32.19 -19.23
CA ASP A 1024 -6.71 -30.91 -19.82
C ASP A 1024 -6.67 -30.95 -21.37
N HIS A 1025 -6.84 -32.13 -21.94
CA HIS A 1025 -6.90 -32.37 -23.37
C HIS A 1025 -8.22 -33.05 -23.77
N THR A 1026 -8.73 -32.74 -24.98
CA THR A 1026 -9.88 -33.42 -25.55
C THR A 1026 -9.43 -34.56 -26.46
N TYR A 1027 -9.77 -35.79 -26.10
CA TYR A 1027 -9.45 -36.98 -26.89
C TYR A 1027 -10.55 -37.29 -27.91
N THR A 1028 -10.15 -37.66 -29.13
CA THR A 1028 -11.08 -38.14 -30.17
C THR A 1028 -10.82 -39.61 -30.42
N ILE A 1029 -11.71 -40.47 -29.94
CA ILE A 1029 -11.58 -41.92 -30.12
C ILE A 1029 -12.09 -42.33 -31.50
N SER A 1030 -11.19 -42.81 -32.33
CA SER A 1030 -11.47 -43.38 -33.65
C SER A 1030 -11.92 -44.84 -33.55
N HIS A 1031 -12.57 -45.35 -34.59
CA HIS A 1031 -12.93 -46.76 -34.73
C HIS A 1031 -13.68 -47.35 -33.52
N ASN A 1032 -14.65 -46.62 -32.96
CA ASN A 1032 -15.41 -47.10 -31.82
C ASN A 1032 -16.86 -47.43 -32.19
N MET A 1033 -17.23 -48.71 -32.17
CA MET A 1033 -18.62 -49.17 -32.32
C MET A 1033 -19.45 -49.09 -31.03
N MET A 1034 -18.80 -48.80 -29.90
CA MET A 1034 -19.41 -48.73 -28.59
C MET A 1034 -20.03 -47.36 -28.36
N GLU A 1035 -21.27 -47.37 -27.90
CA GLU A 1035 -22.07 -46.21 -27.54
C GLU A 1035 -22.14 -46.16 -26.01
N GLY A 1036 -21.57 -45.09 -25.43
CA GLY A 1036 -21.63 -44.85 -23.99
C GLY A 1036 -23.01 -44.40 -23.53
N VAL A 1037 -23.41 -44.82 -22.33
CA VAL A 1037 -24.62 -44.37 -21.65
C VAL A 1037 -24.19 -43.53 -20.46
N THR A 1038 -24.23 -42.22 -20.65
CA THR A 1038 -23.82 -41.19 -19.70
C THR A 1038 -25.00 -40.27 -19.39
N VAL A 1039 -24.92 -39.52 -18.30
CA VAL A 1039 -25.89 -38.53 -17.79
C VAL A 1039 -27.21 -39.16 -17.32
N ASN A 1040 -27.80 -40.05 -18.11
CA ASN A 1040 -29.05 -40.75 -17.82
C ASN A 1040 -29.01 -42.21 -18.25
N PRO A 1041 -29.80 -43.09 -17.60
CA PRO A 1041 -30.15 -44.38 -18.19
C PRO A 1041 -30.78 -44.17 -19.57
N HIS A 1042 -30.37 -44.99 -20.54
CA HIS A 1042 -30.79 -44.84 -21.92
C HIS A 1042 -31.58 -46.06 -22.38
N THR A 1043 -32.83 -45.83 -22.79
CA THR A 1043 -33.66 -46.88 -23.38
C THR A 1043 -33.39 -46.98 -24.87
N VAL A 1044 -32.88 -48.14 -25.30
CA VAL A 1044 -32.56 -48.41 -26.69
C VAL A 1044 -33.58 -49.38 -27.26
N THR A 1045 -34.24 -48.96 -28.34
CA THR A 1045 -35.19 -49.81 -29.09
C THR A 1045 -34.49 -50.47 -30.25
N THR A 1046 -34.75 -51.77 -30.46
CA THR A 1046 -34.16 -52.54 -31.56
C THR A 1046 -34.73 -52.05 -32.91
N GLY A 1047 -33.91 -51.37 -33.72
CA GLY A 1047 -34.24 -50.85 -35.06
C GLY A 1047 -33.61 -51.63 -36.22
N THR A 1048 -33.24 -50.94 -37.31
CA THR A 1048 -32.50 -51.52 -38.46
C THR A 1048 -31.10 -52.03 -38.07
N ASP A 1049 -30.48 -51.41 -37.06
CA ASP A 1049 -29.17 -51.79 -36.55
C ASP A 1049 -29.32 -52.65 -35.28
N PRO A 1050 -28.83 -53.90 -35.29
CA PRO A 1050 -28.83 -54.76 -34.11
C PRO A 1050 -28.05 -54.16 -32.93
N ILE A 1051 -28.71 -54.07 -31.78
CA ILE A 1051 -28.09 -53.65 -30.52
C ILE A 1051 -27.50 -54.86 -29.80
N TYR A 1052 -26.25 -54.75 -29.37
CA TYR A 1052 -25.56 -55.78 -28.59
C TYR A 1052 -25.20 -55.25 -27.21
N VAL A 1053 -25.53 -56.03 -26.19
CA VAL A 1053 -25.25 -55.72 -24.78
C VAL A 1053 -24.39 -56.81 -24.15
N MET A 1054 -23.63 -56.44 -23.12
CA MET A 1054 -22.77 -57.36 -22.39
C MET A 1054 -23.61 -58.34 -21.55
N SER A 1055 -23.41 -59.65 -21.77
CA SER A 1055 -23.99 -60.69 -20.92
C SER A 1055 -23.10 -60.91 -19.70
N ALA A 1056 -23.45 -60.30 -18.56
CA ALA A 1056 -22.68 -60.41 -17.32
C ALA A 1056 -22.44 -61.87 -16.84
N ARG A 1057 -23.28 -62.83 -17.24
CA ARG A 1057 -23.12 -64.27 -16.91
C ARG A 1057 -22.22 -65.04 -17.88
N GLU A 1058 -21.99 -64.52 -19.09
CA GLU A 1058 -21.28 -65.27 -20.14
C GLU A 1058 -20.05 -64.53 -20.67
N GLY A 1059 -19.82 -63.26 -20.29
CA GLY A 1059 -18.64 -62.50 -20.73
C GLY A 1059 -18.62 -62.21 -22.24
N ILE A 1060 -19.77 -62.17 -22.91
CA ILE A 1060 -19.89 -61.99 -24.37
C ILE A 1060 -20.97 -60.97 -24.72
N PHE A 1061 -20.92 -60.45 -25.96
CA PHE A 1061 -22.00 -59.65 -26.51
C PHE A 1061 -23.16 -60.53 -27.02
N LYS A 1062 -24.38 -60.13 -26.64
CA LYS A 1062 -25.62 -60.73 -27.12
C LYS A 1062 -26.53 -59.67 -27.72
N LYS A 1063 -27.16 -60.02 -28.84
CA LYS A 1063 -28.18 -59.18 -29.46
C LYS A 1063 -29.37 -59.01 -28.50
N ALA A 1064 -29.76 -57.76 -28.25
CA ALA A 1064 -30.98 -57.43 -27.54
C ALA A 1064 -32.19 -57.94 -28.35
N LYS A 1065 -33.09 -58.68 -27.70
CA LYS A 1065 -34.26 -59.30 -28.35
C LYS A 1065 -35.51 -58.39 -28.36
N ALA A 1066 -35.47 -57.30 -27.61
CA ALA A 1066 -36.51 -56.30 -27.47
C ALA A 1066 -35.87 -54.98 -26.98
N THR A 1067 -36.67 -53.92 -26.87
CA THR A 1067 -36.28 -52.68 -26.20
C THR A 1067 -35.69 -52.97 -24.82
N ILE A 1068 -34.51 -52.42 -24.54
CA ILE A 1068 -33.78 -52.60 -23.28
C ILE A 1068 -33.43 -51.25 -22.69
N ASN A 1069 -33.58 -51.11 -21.37
CA ASN A 1069 -33.08 -49.96 -20.63
C ASN A 1069 -31.66 -50.25 -20.17
N ILE A 1070 -30.72 -49.44 -20.61
CA ILE A 1070 -29.31 -49.58 -20.26
C ILE A 1070 -29.02 -48.64 -19.08
N PRO A 1071 -28.49 -49.16 -17.95
CA PRO A 1071 -28.11 -48.32 -16.83
C PRO A 1071 -27.06 -47.28 -17.23
N VAL A 1072 -27.06 -46.16 -16.50
CA VAL A 1072 -26.01 -45.15 -16.58
C VAL A 1072 -24.64 -45.76 -16.23
N HIS A 1073 -23.58 -45.17 -16.79
CA HIS A 1073 -22.18 -45.60 -16.68
C HIS A 1073 -21.84 -46.95 -17.32
N LYS A 1074 -22.65 -47.37 -18.31
CA LYS A 1074 -22.42 -48.57 -19.14
C LYS A 1074 -22.27 -48.19 -20.62
N ALA A 1075 -21.95 -49.16 -21.46
CA ALA A 1075 -21.95 -48.99 -22.91
C ALA A 1075 -22.56 -50.21 -23.63
N TYR A 1076 -23.01 -50.00 -24.86
CA TYR A 1076 -23.54 -51.03 -25.77
C TYR A 1076 -22.94 -50.89 -27.17
N ALA A 1077 -23.09 -51.89 -28.04
CA ALA A 1077 -22.60 -51.83 -29.42
C ALA A 1077 -23.75 -51.83 -30.43
N LYS A 1078 -23.59 -51.08 -31.53
CA LYS A 1078 -24.44 -51.16 -32.72
C LYS A 1078 -23.71 -51.97 -33.79
N ILE A 1079 -24.21 -53.16 -34.11
CA ILE A 1079 -23.51 -54.12 -34.98
C ILE A 1079 -24.43 -54.53 -36.14
N GLN A 1080 -24.13 -54.09 -37.35
CA GLN A 1080 -24.85 -54.48 -38.57
C GLN A 1080 -24.34 -55.81 -39.14
N GLY A 1081 -25.19 -56.54 -39.87
CA GLY A 1081 -24.79 -57.72 -40.65
C GLY A 1081 -24.64 -59.05 -39.90
N VAL A 1082 -24.89 -59.09 -38.59
CA VAL A 1082 -24.80 -60.31 -37.77
C VAL A 1082 -26.20 -60.94 -37.55
N PRO A 1083 -26.40 -62.26 -37.81
CA PRO A 1083 -27.69 -62.93 -37.67
C PRO A 1083 -28.32 -62.89 -36.27
N VAL A 1084 -29.65 -62.97 -36.21
CA VAL A 1084 -30.43 -63.01 -34.97
C VAL A 1084 -30.05 -64.25 -34.15
N GLY A 1085 -29.67 -64.06 -32.89
CA GLY A 1085 -29.26 -65.15 -31.98
C GLY A 1085 -27.77 -65.48 -31.99
N ALA A 1086 -26.98 -64.87 -32.87
CA ALA A 1086 -25.53 -65.00 -32.86
C ALA A 1086 -24.92 -64.40 -31.59
N LYS A 1087 -24.02 -65.17 -30.99
CA LYS A 1087 -23.12 -64.72 -29.93
C LYS A 1087 -21.98 -63.95 -30.60
N VAL A 1088 -21.55 -62.85 -30.00
CA VAL A 1088 -20.38 -62.12 -30.48
C VAL A 1088 -19.33 -62.21 -29.38
N MET A 1089 -18.27 -62.97 -29.63
CA MET A 1089 -17.16 -63.18 -28.70
C MET A 1089 -16.03 -62.19 -28.99
N PHE A 1090 -15.20 -61.92 -28.00
CA PHE A 1090 -14.04 -61.05 -28.16
C PHE A 1090 -12.81 -61.87 -28.55
N SER A 1091 -11.93 -61.25 -29.33
CA SER A 1091 -10.61 -61.77 -29.67
C SER A 1091 -9.59 -60.64 -29.56
N PHE A 1092 -8.44 -60.95 -28.96
CA PHE A 1092 -7.33 -60.02 -28.73
C PHE A 1092 -6.05 -60.66 -29.26
N ASP A 1093 -5.14 -59.87 -29.83
CA ASP A 1093 -3.81 -60.35 -30.23
C ASP A 1093 -2.89 -60.44 -29.01
N ASP A 1094 -3.17 -61.37 -28.10
CA ASP A 1094 -2.34 -61.61 -26.93
C ASP A 1094 -1.02 -62.36 -27.30
N SER A 1095 -0.70 -62.50 -28.60
CA SER A 1095 0.33 -63.39 -29.15
C SER A 1095 1.65 -62.73 -29.59
N SER A 1096 1.93 -61.49 -29.17
CA SER A 1096 3.30 -60.93 -29.26
C SER A 1096 3.94 -60.74 -27.88
N THR A 1097 3.93 -61.79 -27.06
CA THR A 1097 4.90 -61.92 -25.98
C THR A 1097 6.25 -62.29 -26.59
N THR A 1098 7.20 -61.34 -26.65
CA THR A 1098 8.62 -61.70 -26.67
C THR A 1098 8.92 -62.40 -25.36
N GLY A 1099 8.90 -63.73 -25.37
CA GLY A 1099 9.11 -64.57 -24.18
C GLY A 1099 10.38 -64.21 -23.43
N ILE A 1100 10.22 -63.74 -22.20
CA ILE A 1100 11.26 -63.71 -21.18
C ILE A 1100 10.97 -64.91 -20.28
N ASP A 1101 11.67 -66.02 -20.48
CA ASP A 1101 11.70 -67.12 -19.53
C ASP A 1101 12.80 -66.86 -18.50
N THR A 1102 12.44 -66.74 -17.23
CA THR A 1102 13.39 -66.83 -16.10
C THR A 1102 13.72 -68.30 -15.85
N ILE A 1103 14.97 -68.70 -16.08
CA ILE A 1103 15.47 -70.02 -15.69
C ILE A 1103 15.90 -69.94 -14.22
N ASP A 1104 15.17 -70.66 -13.36
CA ASP A 1104 15.50 -70.82 -11.95
C ASP A 1104 16.68 -71.81 -11.83
N THR A 1105 17.75 -71.43 -11.13
CA THR A 1105 19.02 -72.19 -11.04
C THR A 1105 18.93 -73.49 -10.21
N ALA A 1106 17.74 -74.02 -9.98
CA ALA A 1106 17.53 -75.20 -9.15
C ALA A 1106 16.49 -76.16 -9.74
N SER A 1107 16.81 -76.81 -10.87
CA SER A 1107 16.16 -78.07 -11.21
C SER A 1107 17.12 -79.02 -11.94
N SER A 1108 17.28 -80.20 -11.34
CA SER A 1108 18.00 -81.34 -11.88
C SER A 1108 17.11 -82.06 -12.89
N ASP A 1109 17.31 -81.81 -14.19
CA ASP A 1109 16.70 -82.67 -15.22
C ASP A 1109 17.64 -82.92 -16.42
N ASN A 1110 17.72 -84.20 -16.80
CA ASN A 1110 18.66 -84.78 -17.76
C ASN A 1110 18.03 -84.84 -19.17
N SER A 1111 18.03 -83.73 -19.90
CA SER A 1111 17.74 -83.72 -21.34
C SER A 1111 18.81 -82.95 -22.13
N THR A 1112 19.09 -83.44 -23.34
CA THR A 1112 20.28 -83.19 -24.17
C THR A 1112 20.25 -81.89 -24.99
N ASP A 1113 19.65 -80.81 -24.49
CA ASP A 1113 19.50 -79.57 -25.29
C ASP A 1113 19.92 -78.32 -24.50
N ARG A 1114 21.23 -78.13 -24.31
CA ARG A 1114 21.81 -77.05 -23.47
C ARG A 1114 22.80 -76.12 -24.20
N ALA A 1115 22.75 -76.05 -25.53
CA ALA A 1115 23.65 -75.14 -26.26
C ALA A 1115 23.10 -73.70 -26.25
N TYR A 1116 23.78 -72.78 -25.55
CA TYR A 1116 23.59 -71.34 -25.69
C TYR A 1116 24.64 -70.79 -26.65
N TYR A 1117 24.30 -69.80 -27.48
CA TYR A 1117 25.27 -69.14 -28.35
C TYR A 1117 25.40 -67.67 -28.00
N ASN A 1118 26.61 -67.16 -27.86
CA ASN A 1118 26.79 -65.71 -27.73
C ASN A 1118 26.47 -65.01 -29.08
N LEU A 1119 26.45 -63.67 -29.10
CA LEU A 1119 26.13 -62.90 -30.30
C LEU A 1119 27.18 -63.00 -31.44
N GLN A 1120 28.28 -63.73 -31.19
CA GLN A 1120 29.31 -64.06 -32.17
C GLN A 1120 29.16 -65.50 -32.71
N GLY A 1121 28.11 -66.22 -32.32
CA GLY A 1121 27.80 -67.57 -32.81
C GLY A 1121 28.62 -68.69 -32.17
N GLN A 1122 29.26 -68.44 -31.02
CA GLN A 1122 30.04 -69.45 -30.28
C GLN A 1122 29.16 -70.12 -29.22
N CYS A 1123 29.24 -71.45 -29.12
CA CYS A 1123 28.53 -72.22 -28.10
C CYS A 1123 29.10 -71.96 -26.69
N VAL A 1124 28.23 -71.82 -25.70
CA VAL A 1124 28.50 -71.49 -24.30
C VAL A 1124 27.73 -72.47 -23.42
N GLU A 1125 28.44 -73.27 -22.63
CA GLU A 1125 27.83 -74.32 -21.78
C GLU A 1125 27.26 -73.76 -20.47
N HIS A 1126 27.80 -72.63 -19.98
CA HIS A 1126 27.41 -71.99 -18.73
C HIS A 1126 27.23 -70.47 -18.93
N PRO A 1127 26.10 -70.03 -19.51
CA PRO A 1127 25.88 -68.61 -19.78
C PRO A 1127 25.82 -67.79 -18.47
N GLN A 1128 26.56 -66.68 -18.43
CA GLN A 1128 26.56 -65.67 -17.35
C GLN A 1128 25.74 -64.44 -17.78
N HIS A 1129 25.50 -63.47 -16.89
CA HIS A 1129 24.82 -62.19 -17.16
C HIS A 1129 25.13 -61.64 -18.57
N GLY A 1130 24.15 -61.64 -19.48
CA GLY A 1130 24.38 -61.32 -20.89
C GLY A 1130 23.28 -61.80 -21.84
N VAL A 1131 23.48 -61.59 -23.15
CA VAL A 1131 22.52 -61.91 -24.21
C VAL A 1131 23.01 -63.08 -25.05
N TYR A 1132 22.17 -64.10 -25.24
CA TYR A 1132 22.49 -65.35 -25.95
C TYR A 1132 21.39 -65.74 -26.93
N ILE A 1133 21.67 -66.73 -27.78
CA ILE A 1133 20.72 -67.43 -28.63
C ILE A 1133 20.59 -68.88 -28.14
N HIS A 1134 19.37 -69.33 -27.86
CA HIS A 1134 19.07 -70.72 -27.50
C HIS A 1134 17.85 -71.19 -28.30
N ASN A 1135 17.95 -72.33 -28.98
CA ASN A 1135 16.93 -72.86 -29.90
C ASN A 1135 16.37 -71.82 -30.89
N GLY A 1136 17.27 -71.03 -31.48
CA GLY A 1136 16.96 -70.01 -32.50
C GLY A 1136 16.31 -68.74 -31.97
N LYS A 1137 16.19 -68.57 -30.65
CA LYS A 1137 15.57 -67.40 -30.00
C LYS A 1137 16.60 -66.62 -29.17
N LYS A 1138 16.44 -65.30 -29.10
CA LYS A 1138 17.27 -64.42 -28.26
C LYS A 1138 16.82 -64.50 -26.80
N VAL A 1139 17.74 -64.83 -25.90
CA VAL A 1139 17.52 -65.02 -24.46
C VAL A 1139 18.46 -64.08 -23.68
N ILE A 1140 17.98 -63.50 -22.58
CA ILE A 1140 18.79 -62.64 -21.69
C ILE A 1140 18.93 -63.36 -20.35
N ILE A 1141 20.17 -63.61 -19.95
CA ILE A 1141 20.52 -64.15 -18.63
C ILE A 1141 20.83 -62.96 -17.73
N LYS A 1142 20.11 -62.84 -16.61
CA LYS A 1142 20.38 -61.87 -15.54
C LYS A 1142 21.16 -62.54 -14.38
#